data_AF-A0A9E4CRB0-F1
#
_entry.id   AF-A0A9E4CRB0-F1
#
_cell.length_a   1.000
_cell.length_b   1.000
_cell.length_c   1.000
_cell.angle_alpha   90.00
_cell.angle_beta   90.00
_cell.angle_gamma   90.00
#
_symmetry.space_group_name_H-M   'P 1'
#
loop_
_entity.id
_entity.type
_entity.pdbx_description
1 polymer ?
#
loop_
_entity_poly.entity_id
_entity_poly.type
_entity_poly.pdbx_seq_one_letter_code
_entity_poly.pdbx_strand_id
1 'polypeptide(L)'
;AMAPRTPTDLRDFIERLRAAGELVEVTAPVSSELEITEIVDRVSKEQGPALLFSNVVDSHFPVLANQFGSARRLAIAFGVDDIDEVGARISELLTLTKPPKGLRAKLATARKLGGVARSVPPKQVRASKAPCQQVVHTGDDVDLDTIPILRCWPEDGGRYVTLPLVFTKDRNGNRNCGMYRVQQYDRNTCGMHWQIHKDAADDWRHMPPSGRLEVAVAIGTDPIVTYSASCPLPKDIDEMVFSGFARGRRVEMVQCRTVDLQVPANAEFVLEGYIEQGELRTEGPFGDHTGYYSLADEYPVFHVTAITRRRDPIWAATIVGVPDHEDKWMGKATERIFLPLLQMVQHEVVDYDLPSEGVFHGCCIVSISKKFPAHANKIMHAVWGTALLSLTKSVIVVDDDVDVHDYAAVAARVAECWDPDLDTVYSRGPIDVLDHAPTVMGMGGKIGIDATRPWASEGRDVDAEAAHARAEAVDAEAFARLVRDAGGLNHRVVADAALAIVSVDKQRGGQAQRLLANLVDDDAARGLKLIVAVDASVDVDDLAHVAFRTFGNTDPVRDSVRSSSGGGALGIDATTKLAAEGYARDWPADIVMTEQVKQQVDERWSEYGIPTPGARTVPHEGLAPGETRIRPTDTARGAGGTGNAEMARDGIAAQATQG
;
A
#
# COMPACT_ATOMS: atom_id res chain seq x y z
N ALA A 1 23.60 6.84 -29.55
CA ALA A 1 23.01 5.78 -28.69
C ALA A 1 21.57 6.18 -28.43
N MET A 2 20.62 5.25 -28.48
CA MET A 2 19.23 5.55 -28.08
C MET A 2 19.24 6.01 -26.61
N ALA A 3 18.41 7.00 -26.26
CA ALA A 3 18.25 7.42 -24.88
C ALA A 3 17.83 6.22 -24.01
N PRO A 4 18.30 6.14 -22.75
CA PRO A 4 17.86 5.07 -21.85
C PRO A 4 16.33 5.13 -21.69
N ARG A 5 15.70 3.95 -21.65
CA ARG A 5 14.24 3.83 -21.47
C ARG A 5 13.80 4.42 -20.13
N THR A 6 14.54 4.17 -19.07
CA THR A 6 14.31 4.74 -17.72
C THR A 6 14.92 6.15 -17.60
N PRO A 7 14.34 7.05 -16.78
CA PRO A 7 14.93 8.34 -16.47
C PRO A 7 16.34 8.24 -15.87
N THR A 8 17.16 9.27 -16.08
CA THR A 8 18.53 9.31 -15.51
C THR A 8 18.60 9.89 -14.10
N ASP A 9 17.73 10.86 -13.80
CA ASP A 9 17.53 11.54 -12.52
C ASP A 9 16.11 12.14 -12.49
N LEU A 10 15.76 12.89 -11.44
CA LEU A 10 14.44 13.53 -11.32
C LEU A 10 14.16 14.50 -12.48
N ARG A 11 15.17 15.23 -12.96
CA ARG A 11 14.98 16.25 -14.00
C ARG A 11 14.66 15.62 -15.36
N ASP A 12 15.36 14.56 -15.74
CA ASP A 12 14.99 13.76 -16.92
C ASP A 12 13.58 13.17 -16.79
N PHE A 13 13.16 12.78 -15.58
CA PHE A 13 11.79 12.31 -15.35
C PHE A 13 10.75 13.41 -15.58
N ILE A 14 10.97 14.61 -15.03
CA ILE A 14 10.10 15.78 -15.25
C ILE A 14 9.97 16.09 -16.75
N GLU A 15 11.08 16.08 -17.51
CA GLU A 15 11.03 16.32 -18.96
C GLU A 15 10.25 15.24 -19.71
N ARG A 16 10.35 13.98 -19.29
CA ARG A 16 9.58 12.86 -19.87
C ARG A 16 8.10 12.98 -19.56
N LEU A 17 7.73 13.36 -18.34
CA LEU A 17 6.35 13.63 -17.98
C LEU A 17 5.79 14.77 -18.84
N ARG A 18 6.55 15.87 -19.00
CA ARG A 18 6.18 16.99 -19.88
C ARG A 18 5.98 16.53 -21.32
N ALA A 19 6.92 15.76 -21.87
CA ALA A 19 6.82 15.22 -23.23
C ALA A 19 5.63 14.26 -23.41
N ALA A 20 5.23 13.57 -22.35
CA ALA A 20 4.10 12.64 -22.34
C ALA A 20 2.73 13.31 -22.08
N GLY A 21 2.68 14.62 -21.81
CA GLY A 21 1.45 15.33 -21.41
C GLY A 21 0.98 15.01 -19.98
N GLU A 22 1.88 14.48 -19.15
CA GLU A 22 1.65 14.04 -17.76
C GLU A 22 2.13 15.06 -16.72
N LEU A 23 2.52 16.27 -17.13
CA LEU A 23 2.98 17.34 -16.24
C LEU A 23 2.28 18.66 -16.59
N VAL A 24 1.80 19.36 -15.57
CA VAL A 24 1.40 20.77 -15.66
C VAL A 24 2.31 21.61 -14.78
N GLU A 25 2.79 22.72 -15.32
CA GLU A 25 3.58 23.70 -14.58
C GLU A 25 2.65 24.82 -14.11
N VAL A 26 2.56 24.99 -12.79
CA VAL A 26 1.71 25.97 -12.12
C VAL A 26 2.56 27.20 -11.81
N THR A 27 2.37 28.27 -12.59
CA THR A 27 3.12 29.53 -12.43
C THR A 27 2.44 30.53 -11.50
N ALA A 28 1.14 30.32 -11.22
CA ALA A 28 0.41 31.13 -10.26
C ALA A 28 1.04 31.01 -8.86
N PRO A 29 1.05 32.09 -8.06
CA PRO A 29 1.59 32.04 -6.70
C PRO A 29 0.73 31.12 -5.83
N VAL A 30 1.38 30.16 -5.16
CA VAL A 30 0.74 29.19 -4.27
C VAL A 30 1.47 29.07 -2.93
N SER A 31 0.74 28.78 -1.86
CA SER A 31 1.27 28.51 -0.52
C SER A 31 1.68 27.04 -0.33
N SER A 32 2.84 26.81 0.28
CA SER A 32 3.22 25.46 0.75
C SER A 32 2.46 25.01 2.02
N GLU A 33 1.75 25.94 2.65
CA GLU A 33 0.79 25.67 3.72
C GLU A 33 -0.61 25.52 3.12
N LEU A 34 -1.13 24.29 3.14
CA LEU A 34 -2.49 23.85 2.78
C LEU A 34 -2.88 23.98 1.29
N GLU A 35 -2.53 25.09 0.61
CA GLU A 35 -3.00 25.37 -0.75
C GLU A 35 -2.46 24.38 -1.79
N ILE A 36 -1.15 24.10 -1.79
CA ILE A 36 -0.57 23.04 -2.65
C ILE A 36 -1.29 21.71 -2.40
N THR A 37 -1.58 21.37 -1.15
CA THR A 37 -2.23 20.10 -0.80
C THR A 37 -3.65 20.03 -1.34
N GLU A 38 -4.46 21.07 -1.16
CA GLU A 38 -5.83 21.09 -1.70
C GLU A 38 -5.86 20.97 -3.22
N ILE A 39 -4.91 21.60 -3.93
CA ILE A 39 -4.79 21.47 -5.39
C ILE A 39 -4.42 20.02 -5.74
N VAL A 40 -3.40 19.46 -5.08
CA VAL A 40 -2.91 18.09 -5.35
C VAL A 40 -3.94 17.03 -4.99
N ASP A 41 -4.74 17.24 -3.94
CA ASP A 41 -5.82 16.35 -3.48
C ASP A 41 -6.84 16.13 -4.60
N ARG A 42 -7.37 17.23 -5.15
CA ARG A 42 -8.33 17.19 -6.26
C ARG A 42 -7.74 16.58 -7.52
N VAL A 43 -6.50 16.95 -7.86
CA VAL A 43 -5.83 16.44 -9.06
C VAL A 43 -5.54 14.94 -8.93
N SER A 44 -5.12 14.46 -7.76
CA SER A 44 -4.82 13.04 -7.54
C SER A 44 -6.07 12.17 -7.62
N LYS A 45 -7.18 12.59 -7.01
CA LYS A 45 -8.46 11.85 -7.02
C LYS A 45 -9.06 11.73 -8.42
N GLU A 46 -8.79 12.70 -9.29
CA GLU A 46 -9.17 12.68 -10.71
C GLU A 46 -8.10 12.04 -11.63
N GLN A 47 -7.04 11.46 -11.04
CA GLN A 47 -5.88 10.91 -11.78
C GLN A 47 -5.26 11.92 -12.76
N GLY A 48 -5.30 13.20 -12.42
CA GLY A 48 -4.74 14.31 -13.19
C GLY A 48 -3.20 14.26 -13.26
N PRO A 49 -2.58 15.24 -13.93
CA PRO A 49 -1.13 15.24 -14.20
C PRO A 49 -0.30 15.46 -12.92
N ALA A 50 0.99 15.18 -13.00
CA ALA A 50 1.97 15.69 -12.03
C ALA A 50 1.99 17.23 -12.08
N LEU A 51 2.31 17.86 -10.96
CA LEU A 51 2.29 19.32 -10.80
C LEU A 51 3.67 19.83 -10.42
N LEU A 52 4.18 20.79 -11.21
CA LEU A 52 5.39 21.55 -10.88
C LEU A 52 4.98 22.98 -10.52
N PHE A 53 4.96 23.29 -9.23
CA PHE A 53 4.69 24.63 -8.72
C PHE A 53 5.97 25.46 -8.77
N SER A 54 6.05 26.39 -9.74
CA SER A 54 7.26 27.18 -9.97
C SER A 54 7.34 28.45 -9.11
N ASN A 55 6.24 28.83 -8.45
CA ASN A 55 6.11 30.06 -7.69
C ASN A 55 5.44 29.80 -6.33
N VAL A 56 6.25 29.37 -5.36
CA VAL A 56 5.82 29.08 -3.99
C VAL A 56 6.04 30.32 -3.13
N VAL A 57 4.99 30.90 -2.55
CA VAL A 57 5.06 32.25 -1.96
C VAL A 57 5.99 32.35 -0.73
N ASP A 58 6.18 31.24 -0.02
CA ASP A 58 6.98 31.15 1.19
C ASP A 58 8.36 30.49 0.98
N SER A 59 8.77 30.23 -0.28
CA SER A 59 10.12 29.74 -0.59
C SER A 59 10.61 30.13 -1.98
N HIS A 60 11.93 30.15 -2.17
CA HIS A 60 12.52 30.35 -3.50
C HIS A 60 12.60 29.08 -4.35
N PHE A 61 12.22 27.93 -3.79
CA PHE A 61 12.36 26.63 -4.46
C PHE A 61 11.03 26.14 -5.04
N PRO A 62 11.02 25.65 -6.28
CA PRO A 62 9.83 25.03 -6.86
C PRO A 62 9.51 23.70 -6.18
N VAL A 63 8.22 23.33 -6.17
CA VAL A 63 7.72 22.06 -5.61
C VAL A 63 7.20 21.17 -6.73
N LEU A 64 7.66 19.92 -6.77
CA LEU A 64 7.09 18.85 -7.60
C LEU A 64 6.22 17.96 -6.72
N ALA A 65 4.97 17.75 -7.11
CA ALA A 65 4.04 16.84 -6.46
C ALA A 65 3.24 16.03 -7.49
N ASN A 66 2.54 15.00 -7.01
CA ASN A 66 1.75 14.08 -7.80
C ASN A 66 2.57 13.32 -8.87
N GLN A 67 3.86 13.11 -8.63
CA GLN A 67 4.78 12.55 -9.62
C GLN A 67 4.55 11.06 -9.90
N PHE A 68 3.96 10.35 -8.93
CA PHE A 68 3.59 8.93 -9.04
C PHE A 68 2.08 8.68 -9.10
N GLY A 69 1.22 9.72 -9.12
CA GLY A 69 -0.24 9.54 -8.98
C GLY A 69 -1.00 9.00 -10.18
N SER A 70 -0.37 8.19 -11.03
CA SER A 70 -1.05 7.34 -12.00
C SER A 70 -0.19 6.14 -12.40
N ALA A 71 -0.84 5.05 -12.81
CA ALA A 71 -0.15 3.89 -13.37
C ALA A 71 0.75 4.28 -14.56
N ARG A 72 0.29 5.21 -15.41
CA ARG A 72 1.06 5.72 -16.55
C ARG A 72 2.35 6.42 -16.12
N ARG A 73 2.32 7.24 -15.06
CA ARG A 73 3.53 7.92 -14.57
C ARG A 73 4.54 6.95 -13.96
N LEU A 74 4.08 5.90 -13.29
CA LEU A 74 4.95 4.82 -12.84
C LEU A 74 5.55 4.05 -14.02
N ALA A 75 4.77 3.71 -15.05
CA ALA A 75 5.29 3.06 -16.25
C ALA A 75 6.40 3.90 -16.93
N ILE A 76 6.21 5.23 -17.02
CA ILE A 76 7.25 6.16 -17.50
C ILE A 76 8.49 6.13 -16.60
N ALA A 77 8.32 6.12 -15.27
CA ALA A 77 9.43 6.03 -14.31
C ALA A 77 10.25 4.75 -14.49
N PHE A 78 9.58 3.61 -14.70
CA PHE A 78 10.21 2.31 -14.93
C PHE A 78 10.67 2.08 -16.38
N GLY A 79 10.32 2.97 -17.31
CA GLY A 79 10.67 2.85 -18.73
C GLY A 79 10.02 1.61 -19.38
N VAL A 80 8.79 1.31 -18.99
CA VAL A 80 7.96 0.18 -19.45
C VAL A 80 6.62 0.69 -19.94
N ASP A 81 5.90 -0.15 -20.69
CA ASP A 81 4.51 0.14 -21.06
C ASP A 81 3.56 -0.39 -19.97
N ASP A 82 3.93 -1.50 -19.32
CA ASP A 82 3.22 -2.12 -18.20
C ASP A 82 4.18 -2.46 -17.03
N ILE A 83 3.75 -2.24 -15.79
CA ILE A 83 4.54 -2.56 -14.59
C ILE A 83 4.77 -4.07 -14.43
N ASP A 84 3.89 -4.92 -14.94
CA ASP A 84 4.07 -6.38 -14.93
C ASP A 84 5.36 -6.80 -15.66
N GLU A 85 5.86 -5.99 -16.59
CA GLU A 85 7.17 -6.23 -17.22
C GLU A 85 8.32 -6.25 -16.20
N VAL A 86 8.22 -5.48 -15.12
CA VAL A 86 9.24 -5.44 -14.06
C VAL A 86 9.17 -6.73 -13.23
N GLY A 87 7.96 -7.18 -12.87
CA GLY A 87 7.74 -8.48 -12.23
C GLY A 87 8.26 -9.63 -13.10
N ALA A 88 7.98 -9.61 -14.41
CA ALA A 88 8.48 -10.61 -15.35
C ALA A 88 10.01 -10.69 -15.40
N ARG A 89 10.73 -9.55 -15.27
CA ARG A 89 12.19 -9.51 -15.16
C ARG A 89 12.69 -10.18 -13.87
N ILE A 90 11.97 -10.00 -12.75
CA ILE A 90 12.26 -10.69 -11.49
C ILE A 90 12.03 -12.19 -11.65
N SER A 91 10.89 -12.62 -12.19
CA SER A 91 10.60 -14.03 -12.52
C SER A 91 11.71 -14.66 -13.35
N GLU A 92 12.16 -13.97 -14.41
CA GLU A 92 13.25 -14.43 -15.26
C GLU A 92 14.53 -14.64 -14.45
N LEU A 93 14.90 -13.69 -13.58
CA LEU A 93 16.07 -13.80 -12.71
C LEU A 93 15.95 -14.99 -11.74
N LEU A 94 14.77 -15.20 -11.15
CA LEU A 94 14.49 -16.34 -10.28
C LEU A 94 14.63 -17.66 -11.04
N THR A 95 14.21 -17.74 -12.31
CA THR A 95 14.41 -18.97 -13.10
C THR A 95 15.88 -19.29 -13.38
N LEU A 96 16.76 -18.29 -13.40
CA LEU A 96 18.20 -18.48 -13.59
C LEU A 96 18.88 -19.16 -12.39
N THR A 97 18.21 -19.27 -11.24
CA THR A 97 18.68 -20.06 -10.09
C THR A 97 18.57 -21.58 -10.34
N LYS A 98 17.75 -22.01 -11.32
CA LYS A 98 17.66 -23.42 -11.71
C LYS A 98 18.91 -23.82 -12.50
N PRO A 99 19.53 -24.98 -12.24
CA PRO A 99 20.77 -25.38 -12.90
C PRO A 99 20.59 -25.50 -14.42
N PRO A 100 21.29 -24.69 -15.24
CA PRO A 100 21.12 -24.71 -16.69
C PRO A 100 21.59 -26.03 -17.29
N LYS A 101 20.75 -26.65 -18.13
CA LYS A 101 21.07 -27.89 -18.83
C LYS A 101 21.84 -27.60 -20.13
N GLY A 102 23.08 -28.08 -20.21
CA GLY A 102 23.93 -27.97 -21.40
C GLY A 102 24.78 -26.70 -21.49
N LEU A 103 25.79 -26.73 -22.38
CA LEU A 103 26.81 -25.68 -22.47
C LEU A 103 26.28 -24.34 -23.00
N ARG A 104 25.34 -24.38 -23.95
CA ARG A 104 24.69 -23.17 -24.51
C ARG A 104 23.84 -22.45 -23.47
N ALA A 105 23.07 -23.20 -22.67
CA ALA A 105 22.27 -22.63 -21.59
C ALA A 105 23.16 -21.99 -20.52
N LYS A 106 24.26 -22.65 -20.14
CA LYS A 106 25.27 -22.08 -19.21
C LYS A 106 25.83 -20.75 -19.72
N LEU A 107 26.18 -20.66 -21.00
CA LEU A 107 26.70 -19.42 -21.59
C LEU A 107 25.66 -18.30 -21.62
N ALA A 108 24.40 -18.63 -21.96
CA ALA A 108 23.31 -17.66 -21.96
C ALA A 108 23.02 -17.11 -20.54
N THR A 109 22.95 -17.99 -19.54
CA THR A 109 22.79 -17.61 -18.13
C THR A 109 23.96 -16.74 -17.66
N ALA A 110 25.20 -17.12 -17.97
CA ALA A 110 26.38 -16.33 -17.59
C ALA A 110 26.37 -14.93 -18.22
N ARG A 111 25.94 -14.79 -19.49
CA ARG A 111 25.81 -13.49 -20.15
C ARG A 111 24.74 -12.61 -19.50
N LYS A 112 23.59 -13.19 -19.15
CA LYS A 112 22.50 -12.46 -18.46
C LYS A 112 22.92 -12.02 -17.06
N LEU A 113 23.45 -12.93 -16.25
CA LEU A 113 24.00 -12.60 -14.93
C LEU A 113 25.11 -11.55 -15.01
N GLY A 114 25.97 -11.62 -16.02
CA GLY A 114 27.01 -10.62 -16.27
C GLY A 114 26.48 -9.25 -16.69
N GLY A 115 25.25 -9.15 -17.21
CA GLY A 115 24.54 -7.90 -17.45
C GLY A 115 24.00 -7.30 -16.15
N VAL A 116 23.28 -8.12 -15.37
CA VAL A 116 22.73 -7.74 -14.05
C VAL A 116 23.84 -7.30 -13.09
N ALA A 117 24.93 -8.06 -12.99
CA ALA A 117 26.06 -7.72 -12.14
C ALA A 117 26.73 -6.37 -12.50
N ARG A 118 26.54 -5.88 -13.74
CA ARG A 118 27.05 -4.57 -14.16
C ARG A 118 26.12 -3.42 -13.80
N SER A 119 24.82 -3.65 -13.67
CA SER A 119 23.83 -2.60 -13.36
C SER A 119 23.51 -2.49 -11.87
N VAL A 120 23.67 -3.57 -11.12
CA VAL A 120 23.17 -3.67 -9.74
C VAL A 120 23.99 -2.91 -8.69
N PRO A 121 25.32 -3.07 -8.57
CA PRO A 121 26.03 -2.51 -7.42
C PRO A 121 26.13 -0.98 -7.56
N PRO A 122 25.89 -0.22 -6.47
CA PRO A 122 26.04 1.24 -6.48
C PRO A 122 27.44 1.64 -6.93
N LYS A 123 27.54 2.84 -7.50
CA LYS A 123 28.80 3.41 -8.00
C LYS A 123 29.15 4.66 -7.21
N GLN A 124 30.25 4.61 -6.47
CA GLN A 124 30.78 5.80 -5.82
C GLN A 124 31.25 6.83 -6.86
N VAL A 125 30.83 8.07 -6.69
CA VAL A 125 31.32 9.22 -7.45
C VAL A 125 32.04 10.21 -6.53
N ARG A 126 32.89 11.05 -7.14
CA ARG A 126 33.57 12.13 -6.42
C ARG A 126 32.57 13.26 -6.17
N ALA A 127 32.76 13.99 -5.06
CA ALA A 127 32.00 15.19 -4.74
C ALA A 127 31.91 16.21 -5.90
N SER A 128 33.00 16.38 -6.67
CA SER A 128 33.00 17.28 -7.85
C SER A 128 32.09 16.86 -8.98
N LYS A 129 31.54 15.63 -8.95
CA LYS A 129 30.59 15.08 -9.91
C LYS A 129 29.20 14.87 -9.31
N ALA A 130 28.95 15.30 -8.07
CA ALA A 130 27.67 15.14 -7.39
C ALA A 130 26.89 16.46 -7.40
N PRO A 131 25.85 16.61 -8.23
CA PRO A 131 25.00 17.79 -8.25
C PRO A 131 24.43 18.14 -6.87
N CYS A 132 24.10 17.16 -6.04
CA CYS A 132 23.52 17.40 -4.71
C CYS A 132 24.44 18.15 -3.75
N GLN A 133 25.72 18.36 -4.08
CA GLN A 133 26.69 19.06 -3.21
C GLN A 133 27.22 20.37 -3.83
N GLN A 134 26.48 20.97 -4.77
CA GLN A 134 26.88 22.22 -5.42
C GLN A 134 26.76 23.44 -4.49
N VAL A 135 25.81 23.41 -3.56
CA VAL A 135 25.64 24.38 -2.48
C VAL A 135 25.64 23.61 -1.17
N VAL A 136 26.35 24.11 -0.16
CA VAL A 136 26.54 23.46 1.14
C VAL A 136 26.37 24.50 2.22
N HIS A 137 25.44 24.26 3.14
CA HIS A 137 25.23 25.02 4.36
C HIS A 137 25.52 24.10 5.55
N THR A 138 26.28 24.57 6.54
CA THR A 138 26.71 23.77 7.70
C THR A 138 26.66 24.61 8.98
N GLY A 139 26.41 23.97 10.12
CA GLY A 139 26.37 24.68 11.41
C GLY A 139 25.29 25.76 11.43
N ASP A 140 25.65 26.98 11.79
CA ASP A 140 24.70 28.09 11.94
C ASP A 140 24.03 28.51 10.60
N ASP A 141 24.63 28.18 9.45
CA ASP A 141 24.07 28.46 8.12
C ASP A 141 22.90 27.52 7.75
N VAL A 142 22.64 26.48 8.56
CA VAL A 142 21.50 25.57 8.36
C VAL A 142 20.21 26.30 8.70
N ASP A 143 19.27 26.28 7.75
CA ASP A 143 17.96 26.91 7.90
C ASP A 143 16.88 26.18 7.10
N LEU A 144 16.14 25.31 7.79
CA LEU A 144 15.01 24.57 7.22
C LEU A 144 13.83 25.48 6.85
N ASP A 145 13.70 26.66 7.47
CA ASP A 145 12.60 27.61 7.20
C ASP A 145 12.67 28.21 5.77
N THR A 146 13.80 28.02 5.09
CA THR A 146 13.99 28.44 3.69
C THR A 146 13.42 27.45 2.66
N ILE A 147 13.11 26.22 3.08
CA ILE A 147 12.67 25.12 2.23
C ILE A 147 11.13 25.04 2.25
N PRO A 148 10.44 24.78 1.12
CA PRO A 148 8.99 24.69 1.09
C PRO A 148 8.50 23.33 1.63
N ILE A 149 8.82 23.04 2.89
CA ILE A 149 8.31 21.85 3.58
C ILE A 149 6.81 22.06 3.80
N LEU A 150 5.99 21.13 3.30
CA LEU A 150 4.54 21.32 3.25
C LEU A 150 3.92 21.18 4.63
N ARG A 151 2.94 22.02 4.96
CA ARG A 151 1.92 21.68 5.95
C ARG A 151 0.70 21.22 5.18
N CYS A 152 0.39 19.92 5.25
CA CYS A 152 -0.57 19.33 4.33
C CYS A 152 -2.00 19.58 4.77
N TRP A 153 -2.31 19.31 6.02
CA TRP A 153 -3.67 19.37 6.55
C TRP A 153 -3.82 20.36 7.70
N PRO A 154 -5.04 20.90 7.93
CA PRO A 154 -5.24 21.96 8.91
C PRO A 154 -4.83 21.61 10.34
N GLU A 155 -5.03 20.36 10.76
CA GLU A 155 -4.69 19.93 12.11
C GLU A 155 -3.30 19.28 12.21
N ASP A 156 -2.52 19.22 11.12
CA ASP A 156 -1.15 18.75 11.19
C ASP A 156 -0.36 19.55 12.24
N GLY A 157 0.39 18.83 13.07
CA GLY A 157 1.21 19.40 14.16
C GLY A 157 2.39 20.25 13.67
N GLY A 158 2.66 20.27 12.36
CA GLY A 158 3.72 21.07 11.76
C GLY A 158 3.86 20.84 10.26
N ARG A 159 5.05 21.17 9.74
CA ARG A 159 5.44 20.94 8.35
C ARG A 159 6.16 19.60 8.23
N TYR A 160 5.96 18.89 7.13
CA TYR A 160 6.44 17.53 6.91
C TYR A 160 7.21 17.36 5.61
N VAL A 161 8.36 16.70 5.69
CA VAL A 161 9.02 16.10 4.53
C VAL A 161 8.30 14.79 4.23
N THR A 162 7.58 14.73 3.11
CA THR A 162 6.65 13.64 2.79
C THR A 162 7.18 12.59 1.81
N LEU A 163 8.21 12.91 1.00
CA LEU A 163 8.96 11.94 0.18
C LEU A 163 10.47 11.84 0.53
N PRO A 164 10.85 11.70 1.82
CA PRO A 164 12.25 11.58 2.21
C PRO A 164 12.80 10.17 1.97
N LEU A 165 14.07 10.07 1.59
CA LEU A 165 14.84 8.84 1.64
C LEU A 165 15.84 8.96 2.79
N VAL A 166 15.56 8.26 3.89
CA VAL A 166 16.37 8.30 5.11
C VAL A 166 17.42 7.20 5.06
N PHE A 167 18.68 7.60 5.07
CA PHE A 167 19.84 6.73 5.08
C PHE A 167 20.43 6.64 6.48
N THR A 168 20.68 5.41 6.92
CA THR A 168 21.41 5.10 8.16
C THR A 168 22.41 3.96 7.90
N LYS A 169 23.23 3.67 8.91
CA LYS A 169 24.04 2.44 8.95
C LYS A 169 23.56 1.54 10.07
N ASP A 170 23.45 0.25 9.78
CA ASP A 170 23.18 -0.76 10.81
C ASP A 170 24.41 -0.95 11.72
N ARG A 171 24.24 -1.74 12.77
CA ARG A 171 25.32 -2.13 13.70
C ARG A 171 26.54 -2.82 13.05
N ASN A 172 26.40 -3.35 11.84
CA ASN A 172 27.47 -3.99 11.08
C ASN A 172 28.12 -3.01 10.08
N GLY A 173 27.63 -1.76 10.00
CA GLY A 173 28.07 -0.74 9.04
C GLY A 173 27.43 -0.87 7.65
N ASN A 174 26.43 -1.74 7.47
CA ASN A 174 25.69 -1.86 6.22
C ASN A 174 24.74 -0.67 6.05
N ARG A 175 24.51 -0.27 4.79
CA ARG A 175 23.55 0.78 4.48
C ARG A 175 22.12 0.27 4.69
N ASN A 176 21.29 1.14 5.25
CA ASN A 176 19.84 1.01 5.27
C ASN A 176 19.22 2.26 4.65
N CYS A 177 18.15 2.11 3.86
CA CYS A 177 17.41 3.21 3.27
C CYS A 177 15.91 2.97 3.40
N GLY A 178 15.17 3.94 3.94
CA GLY A 178 13.71 3.83 3.99
C GLY A 178 13.02 5.18 3.85
N MET A 179 11.74 5.14 3.48
CA MET A 179 10.89 6.31 3.40
C MET A 179 10.10 6.50 4.70
N TYR A 180 10.38 7.60 5.41
CA TYR A 180 9.80 7.90 6.72
C TYR A 180 9.50 9.39 6.85
N ARG A 181 8.25 9.78 7.17
CA ARG A 181 7.93 11.21 7.30
C ARG A 181 8.82 11.89 8.35
N VAL A 182 9.19 13.14 8.07
CA VAL A 182 10.05 13.95 8.96
C VAL A 182 9.34 15.26 9.27
N GLN A 183 8.95 15.47 10.53
CA GLN A 183 8.34 16.73 10.96
C GLN A 183 9.40 17.78 11.19
N GLN A 184 9.22 18.99 10.69
CA GLN A 184 10.06 20.14 11.05
C GLN A 184 9.60 20.71 12.41
N TYR A 185 10.50 20.86 13.37
CA TYR A 185 10.23 21.55 14.63
C TYR A 185 10.67 23.02 14.59
N ASP A 186 11.87 23.26 14.07
CA ASP A 186 12.48 24.58 13.97
C ASP A 186 13.49 24.62 12.81
N ARG A 187 14.38 25.62 12.81
CA ARG A 187 15.36 25.85 11.73
C ARG A 187 16.33 24.69 11.50
N ASN A 188 16.57 23.82 12.48
CA ASN A 188 17.58 22.76 12.38
C ASN A 188 17.27 21.47 13.15
N THR A 189 16.06 21.31 13.70
CA THR A 189 15.62 20.06 14.32
C THR A 189 14.32 19.55 13.72
N CYS A 190 14.24 18.22 13.64
CA CYS A 190 13.09 17.51 13.10
C CYS A 190 12.66 16.33 13.96
N GLY A 191 11.39 15.94 13.90
CA GLY A 191 10.87 14.67 14.41
C GLY A 191 11.02 13.57 13.38
N MET A 192 11.67 12.46 13.75
CA MET A 192 11.95 11.34 12.86
C MET A 192 10.96 10.18 13.12
N HIS A 193 9.91 10.09 12.31
CA HIS A 193 8.86 9.09 12.52
C HIS A 193 9.23 7.73 11.91
N TRP A 194 9.90 6.89 12.68
CA TRP A 194 10.15 5.49 12.31
C TRP A 194 9.16 4.56 12.97
N GLN A 195 8.37 3.84 12.17
CA GLN A 195 7.51 2.79 12.69
C GLN A 195 8.34 1.69 13.37
N ILE A 196 7.79 1.10 14.43
CA ILE A 196 8.49 0.19 15.35
C ILE A 196 9.14 -1.05 14.70
N HIS A 197 8.69 -1.43 13.51
CA HIS A 197 9.13 -2.62 12.78
C HIS A 197 10.22 -2.33 11.74
N LYS A 198 10.63 -1.07 11.57
CA LYS A 198 11.64 -0.66 10.59
C LYS A 198 13.05 -0.85 11.14
N ASP A 199 13.99 -1.17 10.27
CA ASP A 199 15.38 -1.47 10.66
C ASP A 199 16.06 -0.30 11.39
N ALA A 200 15.83 0.94 10.95
CA ALA A 200 16.39 2.13 11.62
C ALA A 200 15.89 2.30 13.07
N ALA A 201 14.63 1.94 13.34
CA ALA A 201 14.08 1.95 14.70
C ALA A 201 14.70 0.84 15.56
N ASP A 202 14.97 -0.33 14.97
CA ASP A 202 15.69 -1.40 15.66
C ASP A 202 17.11 -0.99 16.02
N ASP A 203 17.83 -0.38 15.08
CA ASP A 203 19.19 0.09 15.30
C ASP A 203 19.24 1.15 16.41
N TRP A 204 18.36 2.14 16.39
CA TRP A 204 18.28 3.18 17.43
C TRP A 204 17.97 2.62 18.83
N ARG A 205 17.03 1.67 18.95
CA ARG A 205 16.68 1.05 20.25
C ARG A 205 17.85 0.29 20.88
N HIS A 206 18.74 -0.26 20.07
CA HIS A 206 19.88 -1.06 20.53
C HIS A 206 21.17 -0.24 20.69
N MET A 207 21.12 1.08 20.49
CA MET A 207 22.25 1.96 20.72
C MET A 207 22.57 2.14 22.20
N PRO A 208 23.85 2.41 22.53
CA PRO A 208 24.21 2.79 23.89
C PRO A 208 23.50 4.10 24.29
N PRO A 209 23.22 4.34 25.59
CA PRO A 209 22.50 5.53 26.07
C PRO A 209 23.10 6.89 25.73
N SER A 210 24.36 6.94 25.27
CA SER A 210 25.04 8.15 24.80
C SER A 210 25.48 8.02 23.34
N GLY A 211 24.81 7.14 22.60
CA GLY A 211 25.11 6.85 21.21
C GLY A 211 24.46 7.88 20.29
N ARG A 212 25.15 8.20 19.20
CA ARG A 212 24.62 9.02 18.10
C ARG A 212 24.47 8.18 16.85
N LEU A 213 23.29 8.26 16.25
CA LEU A 213 23.01 7.64 14.96
C LEU A 213 23.19 8.70 13.91
N GLU A 214 24.15 8.52 13.01
CA GLU A 214 24.26 9.39 11.84
C GLU A 214 23.10 9.13 10.90
N VAL A 215 22.51 10.21 10.38
CA VAL A 215 21.36 10.19 9.48
C VAL A 215 21.60 11.13 8.32
N ALA A 216 21.24 10.70 7.11
CA ALA A 216 21.17 11.55 5.94
C ALA A 216 19.81 11.37 5.25
N VAL A 217 19.13 12.47 4.93
CA VAL A 217 17.82 12.46 4.27
C VAL A 217 17.97 13.04 2.87
N ALA A 218 17.79 12.23 1.83
CA ALA A 218 17.82 12.69 0.45
C ALA A 218 16.40 12.97 -0.07
N ILE A 219 16.22 14.08 -0.78
CA ILE A 219 14.93 14.50 -1.36
C ILE A 219 15.13 14.80 -2.84
N GLY A 220 14.12 14.47 -3.65
CA GLY A 220 14.13 14.68 -5.09
C GLY A 220 15.16 13.81 -5.79
N THR A 221 15.12 12.50 -5.53
CA THR A 221 16.03 11.55 -6.17
C THR A 221 15.45 11.00 -7.47
N ASP A 222 16.22 10.15 -8.15
CA ASP A 222 15.72 9.33 -9.25
C ASP A 222 14.39 8.65 -8.89
N PRO A 223 13.38 8.62 -9.77
CA PRO A 223 12.04 8.16 -9.40
C PRO A 223 12.01 6.69 -8.96
N ILE A 224 12.84 5.82 -9.56
CA ILE A 224 12.94 4.42 -9.13
C ILE A 224 13.63 4.32 -7.77
N VAL A 225 14.64 5.16 -7.50
CA VAL A 225 15.31 5.21 -6.20
C VAL A 225 14.35 5.67 -5.10
N THR A 226 13.57 6.72 -5.36
CA THR A 226 12.51 7.20 -4.45
C THR A 226 11.47 6.12 -4.19
N TYR A 227 10.95 5.47 -5.24
CA TYR A 227 10.03 4.36 -5.09
C TYR A 227 10.62 3.18 -4.31
N SER A 228 11.88 2.82 -4.57
CA SER A 228 12.54 1.66 -3.95
C SER A 228 12.66 1.77 -2.43
N ALA A 229 12.76 2.99 -1.89
CA ALA A 229 12.79 3.23 -0.45
C ALA A 229 11.47 2.91 0.28
N SER A 230 10.37 2.70 -0.47
CA SER A 230 9.09 2.24 0.06
C SER A 230 8.88 0.72 -0.06
N CYS A 231 9.72 0.03 -0.83
CA CYS A 231 9.53 -1.38 -1.17
C CYS A 231 9.74 -2.31 0.04
N PRO A 232 8.97 -3.41 0.15
CA PRO A 232 9.16 -4.45 1.16
C PRO A 232 10.32 -5.39 0.80
N LEU A 233 11.54 -4.86 0.72
CA LEU A 233 12.71 -5.66 0.38
C LEU A 233 13.14 -6.55 1.57
N PRO A 234 13.65 -7.77 1.29
CA PRO A 234 14.36 -8.54 2.31
C PRO A 234 15.55 -7.75 2.87
N LYS A 235 15.81 -7.88 4.17
CA LYS A 235 16.85 -7.13 4.91
C LYS A 235 18.26 -7.18 4.27
N ASP A 236 18.59 -8.28 3.60
CA ASP A 236 19.90 -8.44 2.95
C ASP A 236 19.98 -7.80 1.54
N ILE A 237 18.87 -7.26 1.03
CA ILE A 237 18.78 -6.61 -0.28
C ILE A 237 18.65 -5.11 -0.10
N ASP A 238 19.75 -4.42 -0.38
CA ASP A 238 19.85 -2.97 -0.37
C ASP A 238 18.96 -2.30 -1.43
N GLU A 239 18.26 -1.23 -1.07
CA GLU A 239 17.35 -0.49 -1.94
C GLU A 239 18.07 0.04 -3.19
N MET A 240 19.35 0.40 -3.09
CA MET A 240 20.14 0.90 -4.23
C MET A 240 20.52 -0.23 -5.19
N VAL A 241 20.67 -1.45 -4.68
CA VAL A 241 20.90 -2.68 -5.46
C VAL A 241 19.63 -3.01 -6.25
N PHE A 242 18.47 -2.99 -5.58
CA PHE A 242 17.18 -3.16 -6.23
C PHE A 242 16.92 -2.06 -7.28
N SER A 243 17.14 -0.80 -6.92
CA SER A 243 17.03 0.33 -7.85
C SER A 243 17.92 0.13 -9.08
N GLY A 244 19.17 -0.31 -8.89
CA GLY A 244 20.12 -0.59 -9.96
C GLY A 244 19.69 -1.72 -10.90
N PHE A 245 19.05 -2.76 -10.34
CA PHE A 245 18.40 -3.82 -11.09
C PHE A 245 17.22 -3.28 -11.91
N ALA A 246 16.24 -2.67 -11.24
CA ALA A 246 14.99 -2.20 -11.85
C ALA A 246 15.25 -1.22 -13.01
N ARG A 247 16.23 -0.33 -12.84
CA ARG A 247 16.59 0.66 -13.86
C ARG A 247 17.59 0.18 -14.91
N GLY A 248 18.19 -1.00 -14.75
CA GLY A 248 19.24 -1.51 -15.62
C GLY A 248 20.55 -0.70 -15.63
N ARG A 249 20.79 0.15 -14.62
CA ARG A 249 21.99 1.00 -14.48
C ARG A 249 22.31 1.25 -13.01
N ARG A 250 23.59 1.38 -12.67
CA ARG A 250 24.03 1.67 -11.30
C ARG A 250 23.50 3.00 -10.79
N VAL A 251 23.07 3.01 -9.53
CA VAL A 251 22.84 4.24 -8.76
C VAL A 251 24.20 4.88 -8.45
N GLU A 252 24.35 6.15 -8.80
CA GLU A 252 25.56 6.92 -8.47
C GLU A 252 25.42 7.50 -7.06
N MET A 253 26.35 7.16 -6.18
CA MET A 253 26.34 7.54 -4.76
C MET A 253 27.51 8.47 -4.45
N VAL A 254 27.31 9.41 -3.54
CA VAL A 254 28.35 10.32 -3.04
C VAL A 254 28.42 10.26 -1.52
N GLN A 255 29.62 10.42 -0.97
CA GLN A 255 29.82 10.57 0.47
C GLN A 255 29.23 11.90 0.94
N CYS A 256 28.45 11.86 2.01
CA CYS A 256 27.95 13.04 2.75
C CYS A 256 29.10 13.95 3.23
N ARG A 257 28.77 15.19 3.58
CA ARG A 257 29.75 16.22 4.00
C ARG A 257 30.10 16.14 5.48
N THR A 258 29.12 15.90 6.36
CA THR A 258 29.28 15.94 7.82
C THR A 258 29.12 14.60 8.50
N VAL A 259 28.61 13.59 7.79
CA VAL A 259 28.38 12.24 8.32
C VAL A 259 29.03 11.16 7.45
N ASP A 260 29.33 10.00 8.04
CA ASP A 260 29.86 8.85 7.31
C ASP A 260 28.74 8.04 6.63
N LEU A 261 27.98 8.68 5.74
CA LEU A 261 26.93 8.06 4.93
C LEU A 261 27.11 8.36 3.44
N GLN A 262 26.45 7.55 2.61
CA GLN A 262 26.41 7.74 1.17
C GLN A 262 24.96 7.92 0.71
N VAL A 263 24.74 8.92 -0.15
CA VAL A 263 23.43 9.28 -0.68
C VAL A 263 23.47 9.36 -2.22
N PRO A 264 22.32 9.28 -2.92
CA PRO A 264 22.27 9.45 -4.36
C PRO A 264 22.86 10.79 -4.80
N ALA A 265 23.85 10.75 -5.70
CA ALA A 265 24.61 11.94 -6.12
C ALA A 265 23.77 12.98 -6.87
N ASN A 266 22.64 12.54 -7.44
CA ASN A 266 21.72 13.38 -8.22
C ASN A 266 20.49 13.83 -7.41
N ALA A 267 20.47 13.65 -6.09
CA ALA A 267 19.42 14.21 -5.25
C ALA A 267 19.33 15.74 -5.41
N GLU A 268 18.14 16.30 -5.29
CA GLU A 268 17.96 17.75 -5.33
C GLU A 268 18.39 18.40 -4.00
N PHE A 269 18.07 17.76 -2.86
CA PHE A 269 18.49 18.13 -1.51
C PHE A 269 19.00 16.93 -0.70
N VAL A 270 19.89 17.19 0.25
CA VAL A 270 20.32 16.25 1.29
C VAL A 270 20.41 17.00 2.62
N LEU A 271 19.71 16.48 3.64
CA LEU A 271 19.82 16.93 5.04
C LEU A 271 20.73 15.95 5.78
N GLU A 272 21.78 16.42 6.43
CA GLU A 272 22.77 15.56 7.11
C GLU A 272 22.85 15.91 8.60
N GLY A 273 22.95 14.89 9.46
CA GLY A 273 22.97 15.13 10.90
C GLY A 273 22.95 13.87 11.74
N TYR A 274 22.39 13.97 12.94
CA TYR A 274 22.37 12.85 13.87
C TYR A 274 21.10 12.82 14.73
N ILE A 275 20.85 11.65 15.30
CA ILE A 275 19.86 11.42 16.36
C ILE A 275 20.61 10.98 17.61
N GLU A 276 20.33 11.62 18.73
CA GLU A 276 20.86 11.24 20.05
C GLU A 276 19.97 10.15 20.67
N GLN A 277 20.56 9.18 21.35
CA GLN A 277 19.79 8.17 22.08
C GLN A 277 19.01 8.84 23.21
N GLY A 278 17.71 8.55 23.30
CA GLY A 278 16.86 8.98 24.41
C GLY A 278 16.32 10.41 24.30
N GLU A 279 16.73 11.20 23.30
CA GLU A 279 16.09 12.49 23.02
C GLU A 279 14.84 12.28 22.16
N LEU A 280 13.69 12.54 22.76
CA LEU A 280 12.37 12.48 22.12
C LEU A 280 11.68 13.84 22.21
N ARG A 281 10.85 14.13 21.20
CA ARG A 281 9.88 15.23 21.22
C ARG A 281 8.60 14.77 20.55
N THR A 282 7.50 15.43 20.91
CA THR A 282 6.17 15.17 20.34
C THR A 282 6.17 15.44 18.84
N GLU A 283 5.83 14.41 18.06
CA GLU A 283 5.52 14.48 16.64
C GLU A 283 4.00 14.38 16.46
N GLY A 284 3.46 15.00 15.41
CA GLY A 284 2.04 14.90 15.08
C GLY A 284 1.15 15.88 15.87
N PRO A 285 -0.19 15.76 15.71
CA PRO A 285 -0.88 14.79 14.86
C PRO A 285 -0.59 15.02 13.36
N PHE A 286 -0.85 14.01 12.53
CA PHE A 286 -0.55 14.06 11.09
C PHE A 286 -1.67 13.39 10.29
N GLY A 287 -2.19 14.07 9.27
CA GLY A 287 -3.16 13.47 8.36
C GLY A 287 -2.50 12.38 7.53
N ASP A 288 -2.89 11.12 7.75
CA ASP A 288 -2.25 9.94 7.20
C ASP A 288 -3.06 9.27 6.07
N HIS A 289 -2.43 8.31 5.40
CA HIS A 289 -3.03 7.50 4.33
C HIS A 289 -4.25 6.66 4.79
N THR A 290 -4.44 6.52 6.11
CA THR A 290 -5.63 5.90 6.71
C THR A 290 -6.88 6.77 6.57
N GLY A 291 -6.75 8.02 6.12
CA GLY A 291 -7.81 9.04 6.06
C GLY A 291 -8.14 9.70 7.38
N TYR A 292 -7.39 9.39 8.44
CA TYR A 292 -7.53 9.97 9.77
C TYR A 292 -6.24 10.66 10.21
N TYR A 293 -6.37 11.57 11.17
CA TYR A 293 -5.19 12.09 11.86
C TYR A 293 -4.58 11.01 12.74
N SER A 294 -3.36 10.58 12.39
CA SER A 294 -2.50 9.81 13.28
C SER A 294 -2.28 10.60 14.57
N LEU A 295 -2.43 9.92 15.71
CA LEU A 295 -2.28 10.53 17.03
C LEU A 295 -0.85 11.03 17.25
N ALA A 296 -0.71 12.10 18.03
CA ALA A 296 0.59 12.60 18.44
C ALA A 296 1.30 11.63 19.41
N ASP A 297 2.61 11.45 19.25
CA ASP A 297 3.43 10.58 20.12
C ASP A 297 4.90 11.07 20.14
N GLU A 298 5.71 10.47 21.01
CA GLU A 298 7.11 10.85 21.20
C GLU A 298 8.05 10.16 20.20
N TYR A 299 8.74 10.93 19.37
CA TYR A 299 9.67 10.42 18.35
C TYR A 299 11.09 11.00 18.48
N PRO A 300 12.12 10.28 17.99
CA PRO A 300 13.51 10.74 18.02
C PRO A 300 13.73 12.08 17.32
N VAL A 301 14.57 12.92 17.93
CA VAL A 301 14.93 14.23 17.37
C VAL A 301 16.13 14.10 16.43
N PHE A 302 15.91 14.45 15.17
CA PHE A 302 16.96 14.58 14.16
C PHE A 302 17.53 16.00 14.15
N HIS A 303 18.80 16.13 14.52
CA HIS A 303 19.56 17.38 14.50
C HIS A 303 20.25 17.56 13.16
N VAL A 304 19.76 18.50 12.36
CA VAL A 304 20.31 18.83 11.04
C VAL A 304 21.56 19.69 11.21
N THR A 305 22.70 19.14 10.81
CA THR A 305 24.02 19.80 10.90
C THR A 305 24.50 20.37 9.57
N ALA A 306 23.95 19.86 8.46
CA ALA A 306 24.21 20.38 7.13
C ALA A 306 23.02 20.20 6.18
N ILE A 307 22.89 21.13 5.25
CA ILE A 307 21.99 21.04 4.10
C ILE A 307 22.86 21.17 2.85
N THR A 308 22.87 20.13 2.01
CA THR A 308 23.52 20.18 0.69
C THR A 308 22.46 20.09 -0.40
N ARG A 309 22.67 20.80 -1.50
CA ARG A 309 21.71 20.84 -2.60
C ARG A 309 22.35 21.15 -3.95
N ARG A 310 21.58 20.91 -5.02
CA ARG A 310 21.83 21.49 -6.35
C ARG A 310 21.69 23.01 -6.31
N ARG A 311 22.25 23.73 -7.29
CA ARG A 311 22.13 25.21 -7.38
C ARG A 311 20.70 25.69 -7.53
N ASP A 312 19.94 25.03 -8.41
CA ASP A 312 18.55 25.39 -8.75
C ASP A 312 17.63 24.21 -8.42
N PRO A 313 17.50 23.82 -7.13
CA PRO A 313 16.95 22.54 -6.76
C PRO A 313 15.42 22.51 -6.90
N ILE A 314 14.85 21.32 -6.98
CA ILE A 314 13.39 21.09 -6.96
C ILE A 314 13.03 20.31 -5.70
N TRP A 315 12.10 20.82 -4.91
CA TRP A 315 11.58 20.12 -3.73
C TRP A 315 10.53 19.10 -4.16
N ALA A 316 10.81 17.81 -3.97
CA ALA A 316 9.86 16.74 -4.27
C ALA A 316 9.01 16.43 -3.02
N ALA A 317 7.70 16.48 -3.16
CA ALA A 317 6.74 16.21 -2.09
C ALA A 317 5.58 15.35 -2.61
N THR A 318 4.92 14.65 -1.69
CA THR A 318 3.61 14.03 -1.89
C THR A 318 2.65 14.54 -0.81
N ILE A 319 1.38 14.25 -0.98
CA ILE A 319 0.37 14.30 0.09
C ILE A 319 -0.13 12.89 0.35
N VAL A 320 -0.71 12.67 1.53
CA VAL A 320 -1.44 11.46 1.90
C VAL A 320 -2.72 11.86 2.61
N GLY A 321 -3.73 10.99 2.59
CA GLY A 321 -5.07 11.29 3.07
C GLY A 321 -6.01 10.16 2.67
N VAL A 322 -7.31 10.45 2.59
CA VAL A 322 -8.29 9.50 2.04
C VAL A 322 -7.92 9.21 0.58
N PRO A 323 -7.65 7.94 0.20
CA PRO A 323 -7.30 7.56 -1.17
C PRO A 323 -8.29 8.12 -2.21
N ASP A 324 -7.87 8.46 -3.43
CA ASP A 324 -6.62 8.06 -4.09
C ASP A 324 -5.52 9.15 -4.09
N HIS A 325 -4.28 8.75 -3.75
CA HIS A 325 -3.06 9.58 -3.85
C HIS A 325 -1.90 8.81 -4.50
N GLU A 326 -0.68 9.38 -4.50
CA GLU A 326 0.52 8.76 -5.09
C GLU A 326 0.82 7.37 -4.52
N ASP A 327 0.58 7.20 -3.22
CA ASP A 327 0.73 5.94 -2.49
C ASP A 327 -0.16 4.82 -3.06
N LYS A 328 -1.37 5.11 -3.55
CA LYS A 328 -2.23 4.15 -4.30
C LYS A 328 -1.44 3.45 -5.39
N TRP A 329 -0.84 4.25 -6.25
CA TRP A 329 -0.21 3.75 -7.46
C TRP A 329 1.12 3.08 -7.15
N MET A 330 1.87 3.62 -6.19
CA MET A 330 3.08 3.00 -5.67
C MET A 330 2.78 1.62 -5.05
N GLY A 331 1.70 1.50 -4.29
CA GLY A 331 1.26 0.22 -3.72
C GLY A 331 0.84 -0.78 -4.79
N LYS A 332 0.04 -0.37 -5.78
CA LYS A 332 -0.31 -1.23 -6.94
C LYS A 332 0.91 -1.66 -7.75
N ALA A 333 1.90 -0.79 -7.93
CA ALA A 333 3.16 -1.20 -8.57
C ALA A 333 3.94 -2.22 -7.73
N THR A 334 3.95 -2.04 -6.41
CA THR A 334 4.58 -2.99 -5.47
C THR A 334 3.90 -4.36 -5.55
N GLU A 335 2.59 -4.39 -5.64
CA GLU A 335 1.82 -5.61 -5.82
C GLU A 335 2.29 -6.43 -7.02
N ARG A 336 2.35 -5.80 -8.20
CA ARG A 336 2.77 -6.43 -9.45
C ARG A 336 4.25 -6.83 -9.45
N ILE A 337 5.12 -5.95 -8.94
CA ILE A 337 6.58 -6.17 -8.90
C ILE A 337 6.94 -7.36 -7.99
N PHE A 338 6.25 -7.52 -6.85
CA PHE A 338 6.57 -8.53 -5.85
C PHE A 338 5.75 -9.83 -5.96
N LEU A 339 4.70 -9.87 -6.78
CA LEU A 339 3.93 -11.09 -7.06
C LEU A 339 4.80 -12.32 -7.38
N PRO A 340 5.83 -12.24 -8.23
CA PRO A 340 6.72 -13.39 -8.49
C PRO A 340 7.43 -13.95 -7.27
N LEU A 341 7.78 -13.10 -6.30
CA LEU A 341 8.44 -13.52 -5.06
C LEU A 341 7.44 -14.25 -4.15
N LEU A 342 6.20 -13.78 -4.09
CA LEU A 342 5.13 -14.48 -3.38
C LEU A 342 4.85 -15.85 -4.03
N GLN A 343 4.71 -15.91 -5.36
CA GLN A 343 4.50 -17.15 -6.12
C GLN A 343 5.67 -18.14 -6.01
N MET A 344 6.89 -17.65 -5.74
CA MET A 344 8.04 -18.51 -5.50
C MET A 344 7.90 -19.28 -4.18
N VAL A 345 7.30 -18.69 -3.16
CA VAL A 345 7.10 -19.32 -1.84
C VAL A 345 5.76 -20.06 -1.78
N GLN A 346 4.72 -19.50 -2.38
CA GLN A 346 3.36 -20.04 -2.43
C GLN A 346 2.98 -20.30 -3.91
N HIS A 347 3.40 -21.45 -4.44
CA HIS A 347 3.24 -21.81 -5.87
C HIS A 347 1.79 -21.94 -6.37
N GLU A 348 0.85 -21.99 -5.44
CA GLU A 348 -0.59 -22.03 -5.69
C GLU A 348 -1.22 -20.66 -5.85
N VAL A 349 -0.56 -19.58 -5.43
CA VAL A 349 -1.06 -18.21 -5.66
C VAL A 349 -1.00 -17.93 -7.15
N VAL A 350 -2.14 -17.58 -7.73
CA VAL A 350 -2.26 -17.18 -9.13
C VAL A 350 -2.10 -15.68 -9.22
N ASP A 351 -2.89 -14.94 -8.44
CA ASP A 351 -2.78 -13.49 -8.31
C ASP A 351 -3.22 -13.04 -6.90
N TYR A 352 -2.95 -11.77 -6.57
CA TYR A 352 -3.53 -11.11 -5.40
C TYR A 352 -3.79 -9.62 -5.66
N ASP A 353 -4.76 -9.06 -4.96
CA ASP A 353 -5.05 -7.63 -4.97
C ASP A 353 -5.04 -7.08 -3.54
N LEU A 354 -4.50 -5.87 -3.40
CA LEU A 354 -4.60 -5.04 -2.20
C LEU A 354 -5.47 -3.82 -2.53
N PRO A 355 -6.78 -3.82 -2.21
CA PRO A 355 -7.68 -2.72 -2.55
C PRO A 355 -7.26 -1.39 -1.92
N SER A 356 -7.38 -0.29 -2.66
CA SER A 356 -7.12 1.07 -2.16
C SER A 356 -8.06 1.46 -1.02
N GLU A 357 -9.31 1.00 -1.09
CA GLU A 357 -10.34 1.15 -0.08
C GLU A 357 -9.94 0.41 1.20
N GLY A 358 -9.19 -0.68 1.09
CA GLY A 358 -8.57 -1.34 2.24
C GLY A 358 -7.36 -0.59 2.80
N VAL A 359 -6.99 0.57 2.26
CA VAL A 359 -5.70 1.23 2.54
C VAL A 359 -4.56 0.23 2.31
N PHE A 360 -4.72 -0.61 1.27
CA PHE A 360 -3.95 -1.81 0.97
C PHE A 360 -3.99 -2.88 2.04
N HIS A 361 -3.26 -2.69 3.14
CA HIS A 361 -3.07 -3.77 4.10
C HIS A 361 -4.37 -4.07 4.85
N GLY A 362 -5.38 -3.21 4.90
CA GLY A 362 -6.68 -3.55 5.50
C GLY A 362 -7.39 -4.75 4.83
N CYS A 363 -7.14 -5.02 3.55
CA CYS A 363 -7.71 -6.17 2.84
C CYS A 363 -6.74 -6.78 1.81
N CYS A 364 -6.61 -8.10 1.79
CA CYS A 364 -5.88 -8.82 0.74
C CYS A 364 -6.80 -9.86 0.10
N ILE A 365 -7.01 -9.75 -1.20
CA ILE A 365 -7.78 -10.72 -1.99
C ILE A 365 -6.78 -11.61 -2.73
N VAL A 366 -6.87 -12.92 -2.60
CA VAL A 366 -5.91 -13.86 -3.18
C VAL A 366 -6.62 -14.91 -4.02
N SER A 367 -6.25 -15.05 -5.28
CA SER A 367 -6.70 -16.19 -6.11
C SER A 367 -5.71 -17.33 -6.04
N ILE A 368 -6.23 -18.55 -5.86
CA ILE A 368 -5.40 -19.75 -5.72
C ILE A 368 -5.85 -20.87 -6.63
N SER A 369 -4.88 -21.64 -7.12
CA SER A 369 -5.13 -22.94 -7.70
C SER A 369 -5.25 -23.97 -6.58
N LYS A 370 -6.49 -24.19 -6.10
CA LYS A 370 -6.81 -25.07 -4.97
C LYS A 370 -6.43 -26.53 -5.29
N LYS A 371 -5.72 -27.20 -4.38
CA LYS A 371 -5.15 -28.55 -4.60
C LYS A 371 -5.52 -29.58 -3.54
N PHE A 372 -5.96 -29.14 -2.37
CA PHE A 372 -6.33 -30.00 -1.25
C PHE A 372 -7.32 -29.28 -0.31
N PRO A 373 -8.03 -30.01 0.57
CA PRO A 373 -8.90 -29.41 1.58
C PRO A 373 -8.18 -28.39 2.47
N ALA A 374 -8.87 -27.31 2.85
CA ALA A 374 -8.32 -26.24 3.70
C ALA A 374 -7.10 -25.50 3.11
N HIS A 375 -6.94 -25.51 1.77
CA HIS A 375 -5.84 -24.80 1.12
C HIS A 375 -5.93 -23.28 1.32
N ALA A 376 -7.15 -22.71 1.32
CA ALA A 376 -7.36 -21.30 1.61
C ALA A 376 -6.88 -20.91 3.02
N ASN A 377 -7.16 -21.75 4.04
CA ASN A 377 -6.67 -21.54 5.40
C ASN A 377 -5.14 -21.46 5.47
N LYS A 378 -4.43 -22.36 4.76
CA LYS A 378 -2.95 -22.29 4.64
C LYS A 378 -2.52 -20.93 4.08
N ILE A 379 -3.22 -20.44 3.06
CA ILE A 379 -2.89 -19.18 2.38
C ILE A 379 -3.16 -17.97 3.28
N MET A 380 -4.26 -17.95 4.03
CA MET A 380 -4.52 -16.92 5.03
C MET A 380 -3.39 -16.82 6.06
N HIS A 381 -2.93 -17.96 6.60
CA HIS A 381 -1.80 -18.00 7.52
C HIS A 381 -0.46 -17.61 6.86
N ALA A 382 -0.28 -17.93 5.57
CA ALA A 382 0.89 -17.50 4.83
C ALA A 382 0.92 -15.97 4.65
N VAL A 383 -0.21 -15.35 4.27
CA VAL A 383 -0.35 -13.89 4.17
C VAL A 383 -0.04 -13.24 5.51
N TRP A 384 -0.68 -13.70 6.60
CA TRP A 384 -0.45 -13.17 7.95
C TRP A 384 0.96 -13.45 8.51
N GLY A 385 1.71 -14.39 7.92
CA GLY A 385 3.08 -14.70 8.29
C GLY A 385 4.15 -13.99 7.44
N THR A 386 3.77 -13.27 6.39
CA THR A 386 4.72 -12.78 5.37
C THR A 386 4.92 -11.27 5.46
N ALA A 387 6.14 -10.84 5.82
CA ALA A 387 6.62 -9.45 5.69
C ALA A 387 5.55 -8.38 6.04
N LEU A 388 5.33 -7.38 5.18
CA LEU A 388 4.30 -6.35 5.40
C LEU A 388 2.86 -6.85 5.23
N LEU A 389 2.63 -7.96 4.52
CA LEU A 389 1.30 -8.60 4.45
C LEU A 389 0.86 -9.13 5.82
N SER A 390 1.79 -9.33 6.77
CA SER A 390 1.45 -9.68 8.15
C SER A 390 0.56 -8.64 8.83
N LEU A 391 0.57 -7.37 8.38
CA LEU A 391 -0.29 -6.31 8.89
C LEU A 391 -1.75 -6.46 8.45
N THR A 392 -2.04 -7.39 7.52
CA THR A 392 -3.35 -7.48 6.93
C THR A 392 -4.46 -7.90 7.89
N LYS A 393 -5.59 -7.19 7.85
CA LYS A 393 -6.76 -7.42 8.70
C LYS A 393 -7.70 -8.46 8.11
N SER A 394 -8.06 -8.27 6.85
CA SER A 394 -9.00 -9.14 6.13
C SER A 394 -8.29 -9.86 5.00
N VAL A 395 -8.46 -11.18 4.90
CA VAL A 395 -7.97 -11.97 3.77
C VAL A 395 -9.14 -12.68 3.11
N ILE A 396 -9.36 -12.47 1.82
CA ILE A 396 -10.39 -13.15 1.04
C ILE A 396 -9.68 -14.07 0.06
N VAL A 397 -10.00 -15.36 0.08
CA VAL A 397 -9.38 -16.34 -0.82
C VAL A 397 -10.41 -16.86 -1.82
N VAL A 398 -10.10 -16.78 -3.11
CA VAL A 398 -10.96 -17.21 -4.23
C VAL A 398 -10.22 -18.21 -5.12
N ASP A 399 -10.93 -18.92 -6.00
CA ASP A 399 -10.29 -19.83 -6.95
C ASP A 399 -9.60 -19.07 -8.10
N ASP A 400 -8.75 -19.77 -8.85
CA ASP A 400 -7.94 -19.27 -9.97
C ASP A 400 -8.72 -18.79 -11.20
N ASP A 401 -10.04 -18.97 -11.22
CA ASP A 401 -10.93 -18.49 -12.28
C ASP A 401 -11.60 -17.15 -11.95
N VAL A 402 -11.29 -16.55 -10.79
CA VAL A 402 -11.76 -15.22 -10.40
C VAL A 402 -10.63 -14.21 -10.57
N ASP A 403 -10.91 -13.15 -11.33
CA ASP A 403 -10.03 -11.99 -11.40
C ASP A 403 -10.15 -11.19 -10.09
N VAL A 404 -9.06 -11.10 -9.34
CA VAL A 404 -8.99 -10.40 -8.05
C VAL A 404 -9.09 -8.89 -8.20
N HIS A 405 -8.91 -8.36 -9.41
CA HIS A 405 -9.05 -6.94 -9.75
C HIS A 405 -10.50 -6.58 -10.15
N ASP A 406 -11.37 -7.58 -10.37
CA ASP A 406 -12.80 -7.40 -10.60
C ASP A 406 -13.57 -7.66 -9.29
N TYR A 407 -13.79 -6.59 -8.53
CA TYR A 407 -14.47 -6.68 -7.24
C TYR A 407 -15.92 -7.18 -7.34
N ALA A 408 -16.59 -7.02 -8.50
CA ALA A 408 -17.91 -7.59 -8.70
C ALA A 408 -17.84 -9.11 -8.86
N ALA A 409 -16.84 -9.63 -9.58
CA ALA A 409 -16.59 -11.06 -9.69
C ALA A 409 -16.19 -11.68 -8.33
N VAL A 410 -15.35 -10.99 -7.56
CA VAL A 410 -14.99 -11.40 -6.19
C VAL A 410 -16.23 -11.43 -5.29
N ALA A 411 -17.05 -10.37 -5.29
CA ALA A 411 -18.26 -10.29 -4.48
C ALA A 411 -19.27 -11.40 -4.85
N ALA A 412 -19.43 -11.68 -6.15
CA ALA A 412 -20.26 -12.78 -6.62
C ALA A 412 -19.72 -14.14 -6.15
N ARG A 413 -18.40 -14.36 -6.17
CA ARG A 413 -17.80 -15.61 -5.65
C ARG A 413 -18.00 -15.76 -4.15
N VAL A 414 -17.86 -14.69 -3.37
CA VAL A 414 -18.17 -14.69 -1.93
C VAL A 414 -19.65 -15.02 -1.72
N ALA A 415 -20.55 -14.34 -2.45
CA ALA A 415 -21.98 -14.59 -2.39
C ALA A 415 -22.36 -16.03 -2.76
N GLU A 416 -21.62 -16.68 -3.66
CA GLU A 416 -21.83 -18.07 -4.07
C GLU A 416 -21.29 -19.07 -3.02
N CYS A 417 -20.00 -18.97 -2.68
CA CYS A 417 -19.27 -20.07 -2.03
C CYS A 417 -19.05 -19.90 -0.51
N TRP A 418 -19.03 -18.68 0.02
CA TRP A 418 -18.69 -18.45 1.42
C TRP A 418 -19.86 -18.77 2.36
N ASP A 419 -19.65 -19.64 3.34
CA ASP A 419 -20.55 -19.80 4.49
C ASP A 419 -19.96 -19.07 5.72
N PRO A 420 -20.65 -18.06 6.27
CA PRO A 420 -20.13 -17.29 7.41
C PRO A 420 -19.69 -18.11 8.63
N ASP A 421 -20.34 -19.24 8.91
CA ASP A 421 -20.07 -20.05 10.10
C ASP A 421 -18.95 -21.07 9.87
N LEU A 422 -18.85 -21.62 8.65
CA LEU A 422 -17.91 -22.69 8.32
C LEU A 422 -16.60 -22.18 7.72
N ASP A 423 -16.66 -21.11 6.94
CA ASP A 423 -15.56 -20.66 6.07
C ASP A 423 -14.87 -19.38 6.56
N THR A 424 -15.16 -18.96 7.79
CA THR A 424 -14.57 -17.77 8.40
C THR A 424 -13.51 -18.15 9.43
N VAL A 425 -12.26 -17.73 9.19
CA VAL A 425 -11.14 -17.90 10.12
C VAL A 425 -10.88 -16.61 10.88
N TYR A 426 -10.78 -16.70 12.20
CA TYR A 426 -10.35 -15.57 13.03
C TYR A 426 -8.95 -15.82 13.58
N SER A 427 -8.15 -14.76 13.60
CA SER A 427 -6.81 -14.78 14.17
C SER A 427 -6.53 -13.48 14.92
N ARG A 428 -5.36 -13.42 15.56
CA ARG A 428 -4.82 -12.22 16.19
C ARG A 428 -3.35 -12.10 15.85
N GLY A 429 -2.87 -10.88 15.69
CA GLY A 429 -1.47 -10.66 15.34
C GLY A 429 -1.11 -9.18 15.24
N PRO A 430 0.05 -8.88 14.63
CA PRO A 430 0.46 -7.51 14.39
C PRO A 430 -0.50 -6.81 13.42
N ILE A 431 -0.77 -5.54 13.67
CA ILE A 431 -1.54 -4.64 12.81
C ILE A 431 -0.69 -3.37 12.63
N ASP A 432 -0.99 -2.56 11.62
CA ASP A 432 -0.36 -1.25 11.49
C ASP A 432 -0.51 -0.45 12.79
N VAL A 433 0.58 0.20 13.20
CA VAL A 433 0.60 1.10 14.36
C VAL A 433 -0.30 2.31 14.16
N LEU A 434 -0.56 2.66 12.90
CA LEU A 434 -1.44 3.76 12.49
C LEU A 434 -2.92 3.35 12.48
N ASP A 435 -3.25 2.05 12.60
CA ASP A 435 -4.63 1.61 12.70
C ASP A 435 -5.24 2.03 14.05
N HIS A 436 -6.29 2.83 13.99
CA HIS A 436 -7.04 3.29 15.15
C HIS A 436 -8.03 2.25 15.66
N ALA A 437 -8.57 1.36 14.84
CA ALA A 437 -9.66 0.48 15.24
C ALA A 437 -9.32 -0.51 16.39
N PRO A 438 -8.14 -1.16 16.44
CA PRO A 438 -7.78 -2.04 17.55
C PRO A 438 -7.69 -1.28 18.88
N THR A 439 -8.10 -1.94 19.98
CA THR A 439 -7.99 -1.35 21.33
C THR A 439 -6.53 -1.19 21.79
N VAL A 440 -5.61 -2.00 21.24
CA VAL A 440 -4.18 -1.95 21.54
C VAL A 440 -3.42 -1.56 20.27
N MET A 441 -2.58 -0.54 20.36
CA MET A 441 -1.76 -0.09 19.22
C MET A 441 -0.87 -1.22 18.69
N GLY A 442 -0.86 -1.41 17.37
CA GLY A 442 -0.04 -2.41 16.69
C GLY A 442 -0.46 -3.88 16.89
N MET A 443 -1.57 -4.15 17.58
CA MET A 443 -2.07 -5.51 17.83
C MET A 443 -3.59 -5.58 17.77
N GLY A 444 -4.13 -6.46 16.94
CA GLY A 444 -5.58 -6.57 16.76
C GLY A 444 -6.05 -7.89 16.19
N GLY A 445 -7.37 -7.98 16.01
CA GLY A 445 -8.03 -9.08 15.33
C GLY A 445 -7.75 -9.15 13.83
N LYS A 446 -7.93 -10.34 13.27
CA LYS A 446 -7.83 -10.62 11.83
C LYS A 446 -8.95 -11.57 11.42
N ILE A 447 -9.43 -11.45 10.19
CA ILE A 447 -10.49 -12.28 9.60
C ILE A 447 -10.06 -12.81 8.23
N GLY A 448 -10.25 -14.10 8.01
CA GLY A 448 -10.04 -14.78 6.74
C GLY A 448 -11.36 -15.34 6.25
N ILE A 449 -11.64 -15.18 4.96
CA ILE A 449 -12.85 -15.63 4.28
C ILE A 449 -12.42 -16.62 3.20
N ASP A 450 -12.78 -17.90 3.35
CA ASP A 450 -12.62 -18.90 2.31
C ASP A 450 -13.84 -18.82 1.38
N ALA A 451 -13.66 -18.16 0.25
CA ALA A 451 -14.66 -18.09 -0.81
C ALA A 451 -14.30 -19.02 -1.98
N THR A 452 -13.40 -20.00 -1.75
CA THR A 452 -13.12 -21.02 -2.77
C THR A 452 -14.25 -22.01 -2.90
N ARG A 453 -14.35 -22.67 -4.05
CA ARG A 453 -15.37 -23.69 -4.24
C ARG A 453 -15.21 -24.82 -3.21
N PRO A 454 -16.29 -25.16 -2.50
CA PRO A 454 -16.26 -26.20 -1.48
C PRO A 454 -16.10 -27.56 -2.16
N TRP A 455 -15.26 -28.42 -1.57
CA TRP A 455 -15.08 -29.79 -2.03
C TRP A 455 -15.81 -30.77 -1.12
N ALA A 456 -16.27 -31.90 -1.66
CA ALA A 456 -16.90 -32.96 -0.85
C ALA A 456 -15.99 -33.46 0.29
N SER A 457 -14.67 -33.44 0.08
CA SER A 457 -13.67 -33.77 1.09
C SER A 457 -13.57 -32.77 2.25
N GLU A 458 -14.16 -31.58 2.10
CA GLU A 458 -14.31 -30.56 3.15
C GLU A 458 -15.62 -30.74 3.93
N GLY A 459 -16.38 -31.82 3.66
CA GLY A 459 -17.62 -32.14 4.36
C GLY A 459 -18.84 -31.36 3.84
N ARG A 460 -18.74 -30.75 2.67
CA ARG A 460 -19.74 -29.86 2.06
C ARG A 460 -20.39 -30.51 0.84
N ASP A 461 -21.71 -30.37 0.71
CA ASP A 461 -22.45 -30.86 -0.47
C ASP A 461 -22.62 -29.72 -1.49
N VAL A 462 -21.83 -29.82 -2.55
CA VAL A 462 -21.70 -28.79 -3.60
C VAL A 462 -23.05 -28.50 -4.30
N ASP A 463 -23.93 -29.51 -4.40
CA ASP A 463 -25.24 -29.37 -5.07
C ASP A 463 -26.28 -28.68 -4.16
N ALA A 464 -26.17 -28.84 -2.83
CA ALA A 464 -27.04 -28.19 -1.86
C ALA A 464 -26.70 -26.70 -1.69
N GLU A 465 -25.41 -26.35 -1.80
CA GLU A 465 -24.93 -24.97 -1.70
C GLU A 465 -25.17 -24.17 -2.98
N ALA A 466 -25.04 -24.78 -4.16
CA ALA A 466 -25.49 -24.16 -5.41
C ALA A 466 -27.02 -23.92 -5.43
N ALA A 467 -27.79 -24.71 -4.67
CA ALA A 467 -29.22 -24.51 -4.47
C ALA A 467 -29.53 -23.43 -3.40
N HIS A 468 -28.69 -23.27 -2.38
CA HIS A 468 -28.80 -22.22 -1.35
C HIS A 468 -28.31 -20.85 -1.86
N ALA A 469 -27.26 -20.83 -2.69
CA ALA A 469 -26.71 -19.65 -3.38
C ALA A 469 -27.67 -19.07 -4.45
N ARG A 470 -28.68 -19.83 -4.89
CA ARG A 470 -29.84 -19.31 -5.62
C ARG A 470 -30.83 -18.54 -4.72
N ALA A 471 -30.42 -18.26 -3.49
CA ALA A 471 -30.94 -17.38 -2.45
C ALA A 471 -32.39 -16.89 -2.65
N GLU A 472 -33.24 -17.22 -1.69
CA GLU A 472 -34.49 -16.49 -1.49
C GLU A 472 -34.20 -14.99 -1.56
N ALA A 473 -34.88 -14.29 -2.47
CA ALA A 473 -34.69 -12.86 -2.60
C ALA A 473 -35.03 -12.21 -1.25
N VAL A 474 -34.10 -11.43 -0.71
CA VAL A 474 -34.34 -10.64 0.50
C VAL A 474 -35.60 -9.81 0.27
N ASP A 475 -36.61 -10.00 1.12
CA ASP A 475 -37.79 -9.14 1.10
C ASP A 475 -37.36 -7.74 1.54
N ALA A 476 -37.10 -6.87 0.55
CA ALA A 476 -36.58 -5.53 0.78
C ALA A 476 -37.50 -4.70 1.70
N GLU A 477 -38.82 -4.92 1.67
CA GLU A 477 -39.75 -4.16 2.52
C GLU A 477 -39.73 -4.69 3.96
N ALA A 478 -39.68 -6.01 4.14
CA ALA A 478 -39.52 -6.63 5.45
C ALA A 478 -38.17 -6.26 6.07
N PHE A 479 -37.08 -6.34 5.30
CA PHE A 479 -35.74 -5.96 5.77
C PHE A 479 -35.68 -4.47 6.11
N ALA A 480 -36.25 -3.59 5.30
CA ALA A 480 -36.34 -2.16 5.61
C ALA A 480 -37.12 -1.87 6.90
N ARG A 481 -38.20 -2.63 7.17
CA ARG A 481 -38.93 -2.55 8.45
C ARG A 481 -38.04 -2.98 9.61
N LEU A 482 -37.40 -4.15 9.48
CA LEU A 482 -36.50 -4.71 10.48
C LEU A 482 -35.38 -3.72 10.84
N VAL A 483 -34.72 -3.12 9.83
CA VAL A 483 -33.67 -2.12 10.05
C VAL A 483 -34.19 -0.94 10.87
N ARG A 484 -35.36 -0.39 10.55
CA ARG A 484 -35.95 0.73 11.30
C ARG A 484 -36.29 0.33 12.73
N ASP A 485 -36.90 -0.84 12.91
CA ASP A 485 -37.30 -1.34 14.22
C ASP A 485 -36.07 -1.64 15.11
N ALA A 486 -34.96 -2.06 14.51
CA ALA A 486 -33.67 -2.24 15.17
C ALA A 486 -32.91 -0.91 15.43
N GLY A 487 -33.41 0.23 14.94
CA GLY A 487 -32.84 1.56 15.15
C GLY A 487 -31.80 2.00 14.12
N GLY A 488 -31.78 1.40 12.94
CA GLY A 488 -31.00 1.86 11.79
C GLY A 488 -31.69 3.02 11.07
N LEU A 489 -30.90 3.82 10.34
CA LEU A 489 -31.38 5.01 9.64
C LEU A 489 -31.59 4.76 8.15
N ASN A 490 -30.51 4.51 7.42
CA ASN A 490 -30.52 4.18 6.00
C ASN A 490 -30.03 2.75 5.78
N HIS A 491 -30.39 2.17 4.66
CA HIS A 491 -29.89 0.84 4.28
C HIS A 491 -29.77 0.70 2.77
N ARG A 492 -28.87 -0.21 2.35
CA ARG A 492 -28.73 -0.67 0.98
C ARG A 492 -28.57 -2.18 0.98
N VAL A 493 -29.28 -2.87 0.09
CA VAL A 493 -29.09 -4.30 -0.17
C VAL A 493 -28.40 -4.44 -1.52
N VAL A 494 -27.25 -5.13 -1.54
CA VAL A 494 -26.51 -5.49 -2.75
C VAL A 494 -26.73 -6.98 -2.97
N ALA A 495 -27.82 -7.32 -3.64
CA ALA A 495 -28.31 -8.69 -3.76
C ALA A 495 -27.28 -9.64 -4.38
N ASP A 496 -26.60 -9.22 -5.45
CA ASP A 496 -25.59 -10.03 -6.15
C ASP A 496 -24.35 -10.33 -5.27
N ALA A 497 -24.16 -9.58 -4.18
CA ALA A 497 -23.09 -9.76 -3.22
C ALA A 497 -23.57 -10.40 -1.89
N ALA A 498 -24.88 -10.73 -1.78
CA ALA A 498 -25.51 -11.17 -0.52
C ALA A 498 -25.17 -10.25 0.67
N LEU A 499 -25.09 -8.94 0.42
CA LEU A 499 -24.61 -7.93 1.36
C LEU A 499 -25.71 -6.93 1.67
N ALA A 500 -25.84 -6.56 2.95
CA ALA A 500 -26.58 -5.37 3.36
C ALA A 500 -25.66 -4.38 4.08
N ILE A 501 -25.93 -3.10 3.88
CA ILE A 501 -25.26 -1.99 4.57
C ILE A 501 -26.35 -1.22 5.32
N VAL A 502 -26.09 -0.88 6.57
CA VAL A 502 -27.01 -0.15 7.44
C VAL A 502 -26.27 0.99 8.12
N SER A 503 -26.81 2.21 8.05
CA SER A 503 -26.24 3.33 8.79
C SER A 503 -26.88 3.48 10.17
N VAL A 504 -26.07 3.88 11.15
CA VAL A 504 -26.47 4.00 12.55
C VAL A 504 -26.03 5.34 13.11
N ASP A 505 -26.96 6.10 13.69
CA ASP A 505 -26.62 7.26 14.51
C ASP A 505 -26.29 6.81 15.94
N LYS A 506 -25.00 6.68 16.20
CA LYS A 506 -24.47 6.07 17.41
C LYS A 506 -24.44 7.07 18.57
N GLN A 507 -25.42 6.96 19.45
CA GLN A 507 -25.57 7.85 20.62
C GLN A 507 -25.11 7.21 21.94
N ARG A 508 -24.89 5.90 21.94
CA ARG A 508 -24.55 5.11 23.13
C ARG A 508 -23.80 3.83 22.78
N GLY A 509 -22.97 3.37 23.69
CA GLY A 509 -22.14 2.18 23.49
C GLY A 509 -22.95 0.91 23.17
N GLY A 510 -22.43 0.10 22.25
CA GLY A 510 -22.98 -1.18 21.81
C GLY A 510 -24.23 -1.06 20.93
N GLN A 511 -24.58 0.14 20.46
CA GLN A 511 -25.79 0.35 19.67
C GLN A 511 -25.74 -0.39 18.33
N ALA A 512 -24.64 -0.26 17.58
CA ALA A 512 -24.44 -0.96 16.32
C ALA A 512 -24.39 -2.50 16.51
N GLN A 513 -23.66 -2.99 17.53
CA GLN A 513 -23.61 -4.42 17.85
C GLN A 513 -24.99 -5.00 18.20
N ARG A 514 -25.82 -4.29 18.96
CA ARG A 514 -27.20 -4.72 19.28
C ARG A 514 -28.08 -4.72 18.04
N LEU A 515 -27.95 -3.71 17.17
CA LEU A 515 -28.65 -3.70 15.89
C LEU A 515 -28.26 -4.92 15.07
N LEU A 516 -26.97 -5.17 14.87
CA LEU A 516 -26.48 -6.33 14.11
C LEU A 516 -26.97 -7.65 14.71
N ALA A 517 -26.94 -7.80 16.03
CA ALA A 517 -27.44 -9.00 16.71
C ALA A 517 -28.93 -9.27 16.45
N ASN A 518 -29.74 -8.23 16.22
CA ASN A 518 -31.14 -8.38 15.83
C ASN A 518 -31.31 -8.69 14.33
N LEU A 519 -30.33 -8.36 13.48
CA LEU A 519 -30.42 -8.58 12.03
C LEU A 519 -29.89 -9.94 11.59
N VAL A 520 -28.78 -10.40 12.16
CA VAL A 520 -28.01 -11.56 11.64
C VAL A 520 -28.78 -12.88 11.64
N ASP A 521 -29.71 -13.05 12.58
CA ASP A 521 -30.51 -14.27 12.76
C ASP A 521 -31.99 -14.10 12.30
N ASP A 522 -32.37 -12.94 11.77
CA ASP A 522 -33.78 -12.65 11.44
C ASP A 522 -34.17 -13.25 10.07
N ASP A 523 -35.40 -13.78 9.99
CA ASP A 523 -35.93 -14.35 8.75
C ASP A 523 -35.97 -13.32 7.59
N ALA A 524 -36.15 -12.02 7.87
CA ALA A 524 -36.14 -10.98 6.85
C ALA A 524 -34.73 -10.67 6.31
N ALA A 525 -33.68 -11.14 6.99
CA ALA A 525 -32.30 -11.10 6.52
C ALA A 525 -31.85 -12.41 5.86
N ARG A 526 -32.72 -13.44 5.78
CA ARG A 526 -32.41 -14.71 5.14
C ARG A 526 -32.01 -14.47 3.67
N GLY A 527 -30.86 -15.03 3.28
CA GLY A 527 -30.24 -14.82 1.97
C GLY A 527 -29.08 -13.80 1.99
N LEU A 528 -28.93 -13.01 3.06
CA LEU A 528 -27.73 -12.23 3.29
C LEU A 528 -26.64 -13.08 3.93
N LYS A 529 -25.39 -12.86 3.52
CA LYS A 529 -24.18 -13.45 4.12
C LYS A 529 -23.42 -12.44 4.96
N LEU A 530 -23.51 -11.16 4.63
CA LEU A 530 -22.81 -10.08 5.30
C LEU A 530 -23.75 -8.89 5.56
N ILE A 531 -23.71 -8.35 6.77
CA ILE A 531 -24.40 -7.11 7.14
C ILE A 531 -23.38 -6.16 7.78
N VAL A 532 -23.15 -5.01 7.17
CA VAL A 532 -22.19 -4.01 7.66
C VAL A 532 -22.95 -2.83 8.27
N ALA A 533 -22.64 -2.49 9.53
CA ALA A 533 -23.13 -1.27 10.17
C ALA A 533 -22.09 -0.15 10.07
N VAL A 534 -22.46 0.99 9.51
CA VAL A 534 -21.61 2.19 9.36
C VAL A 534 -22.19 3.40 10.10
N ASP A 535 -21.37 4.42 10.35
CA ASP A 535 -21.84 5.65 10.98
C ASP A 535 -22.85 6.39 10.09
N ALA A 536 -23.75 7.17 10.71
CA ALA A 536 -24.79 7.92 10.00
C ALA A 536 -24.28 8.92 8.95
N SER A 537 -23.02 9.36 9.06
CA SER A 537 -22.35 10.24 8.11
C SER A 537 -21.91 9.54 6.81
N VAL A 538 -21.91 8.21 6.78
CA VAL A 538 -21.52 7.41 5.62
C VAL A 538 -22.73 7.23 4.70
N ASP A 539 -22.58 7.62 3.44
CA ASP A 539 -23.56 7.31 2.40
C ASP A 539 -23.53 5.80 2.11
N VAL A 540 -24.65 5.12 2.38
CA VAL A 540 -24.78 3.68 2.16
C VAL A 540 -24.74 3.31 0.68
N ASP A 541 -24.90 4.30 -0.22
CA ASP A 541 -24.82 4.10 -1.65
C ASP A 541 -23.41 4.23 -2.25
N ASP A 542 -22.48 4.84 -1.52
CA ASP A 542 -21.07 4.93 -1.87
C ASP A 542 -20.32 3.70 -1.34
N LEU A 543 -20.30 2.64 -2.14
CA LEU A 543 -19.69 1.36 -1.76
C LEU A 543 -18.17 1.47 -1.52
N ALA A 544 -17.47 2.39 -2.20
CA ALA A 544 -16.04 2.58 -2.00
C ALA A 544 -15.76 3.20 -0.63
N HIS A 545 -16.53 4.23 -0.26
CA HIS A 545 -16.43 4.83 1.07
C HIS A 545 -16.91 3.87 2.18
N VAL A 546 -17.96 3.07 1.94
CA VAL A 546 -18.38 2.01 2.88
C VAL A 546 -17.27 0.98 3.07
N ALA A 547 -16.63 0.51 2.00
CA ALA A 547 -15.50 -0.42 2.08
C ALA A 547 -14.33 0.20 2.87
N PHE A 548 -14.01 1.46 2.59
CA PHE A 548 -12.98 2.22 3.30
C PHE A 548 -13.24 2.28 4.81
N ARG A 549 -14.46 2.64 5.21
CA ARG A 549 -14.84 2.64 6.64
C ARG A 549 -14.86 1.24 7.22
N THR A 550 -15.28 0.24 6.46
CA THR A 550 -15.32 -1.15 6.92
C THR A 550 -13.93 -1.67 7.25
N PHE A 551 -12.96 -1.49 6.35
CA PHE A 551 -11.59 -1.96 6.59
C PHE A 551 -10.84 -1.09 7.61
N GLY A 552 -11.13 0.22 7.64
CA GLY A 552 -10.52 1.17 8.58
C GLY A 552 -11.03 1.03 10.02
N ASN A 553 -12.34 0.91 10.24
CA ASN A 553 -12.96 1.10 11.57
C ASN A 553 -13.22 -0.19 12.36
N THR A 554 -12.78 -1.32 11.81
CA THR A 554 -13.11 -2.66 12.33
C THR A 554 -11.87 -3.30 12.95
N ASP A 555 -11.93 -3.75 14.21
CA ASP A 555 -11.12 -4.87 14.69
C ASP A 555 -11.94 -6.14 14.45
N PRO A 556 -11.56 -7.00 13.48
CA PRO A 556 -12.42 -8.09 13.05
C PRO A 556 -12.85 -9.04 14.16
N VAL A 557 -12.02 -9.27 15.18
CA VAL A 557 -12.37 -10.17 16.28
C VAL A 557 -13.35 -9.53 17.26
N ARG A 558 -13.20 -8.23 17.53
CA ARG A 558 -14.08 -7.49 18.44
C ARG A 558 -15.43 -7.14 17.80
N ASP A 559 -15.39 -6.77 16.53
CA ASP A 559 -16.49 -6.08 15.85
C ASP A 559 -17.34 -6.99 14.96
N SER A 560 -17.03 -8.28 14.93
CA SER A 560 -17.88 -9.29 14.29
C SER A 560 -19.00 -9.75 15.22
N VAL A 561 -20.25 -9.70 14.73
CA VAL A 561 -21.43 -10.27 15.36
C VAL A 561 -21.84 -11.51 14.56
N ARG A 562 -21.71 -12.69 15.16
CA ARG A 562 -22.05 -13.95 14.49
C ARG A 562 -23.47 -14.39 14.81
N SER A 563 -24.05 -15.16 13.90
CA SER A 563 -25.29 -15.89 14.12
C SER A 563 -25.18 -16.74 15.40
N SER A 564 -26.19 -16.64 16.26
CA SER A 564 -26.31 -17.48 17.46
C SER A 564 -26.99 -18.81 17.17
N SER A 565 -27.77 -18.86 16.09
CA SER A 565 -28.60 -20.00 15.69
C SER A 565 -27.91 -20.92 14.66
N GLY A 566 -26.87 -20.42 13.98
CA GLY A 566 -26.20 -21.08 12.88
C GLY A 566 -26.94 -20.90 11.55
N GLY A 567 -26.21 -20.66 10.47
CA GLY A 567 -26.75 -20.41 9.12
C GLY A 567 -27.27 -18.99 8.90
N GLY A 568 -26.98 -18.06 9.80
CA GLY A 568 -27.28 -16.63 9.65
C GLY A 568 -26.15 -15.83 8.99
N ALA A 569 -26.37 -14.53 8.82
CA ALA A 569 -25.35 -13.63 8.26
C ALA A 569 -24.23 -13.34 9.27
N LEU A 570 -23.06 -12.92 8.78
CA LEU A 570 -22.06 -12.23 9.60
C LEU A 570 -22.38 -10.74 9.68
N GLY A 571 -22.47 -10.20 10.89
CA GLY A 571 -22.53 -8.76 11.14
C GLY A 571 -21.14 -8.16 11.35
N ILE A 572 -20.84 -7.01 10.76
CA ILE A 572 -19.61 -6.24 11.02
C ILE A 572 -19.98 -4.84 11.51
N ASP A 573 -19.52 -4.49 12.72
CA ASP A 573 -19.63 -3.14 13.26
C ASP A 573 -18.45 -2.28 12.76
N ALA A 574 -18.67 -1.52 11.69
CA ALA A 574 -17.72 -0.54 11.15
C ALA A 574 -17.97 0.90 11.65
N THR A 575 -18.75 1.07 12.71
CA THR A 575 -19.03 2.39 13.31
C THR A 575 -17.88 2.87 14.19
N THR A 576 -17.82 4.16 14.43
CA THR A 576 -16.89 4.81 15.37
C THR A 576 -16.98 4.20 16.77
N LYS A 577 -15.86 3.86 17.39
CA LYS A 577 -15.85 3.22 18.72
C LYS A 577 -15.88 4.23 19.85
N LEU A 578 -16.75 4.01 20.82
CA LEU A 578 -16.97 4.90 21.96
C LEU A 578 -16.28 4.37 23.23
N ALA A 579 -15.88 5.27 24.12
CA ALA A 579 -15.34 4.89 25.43
C ALA A 579 -16.31 4.00 26.24
N ALA A 580 -17.61 4.21 26.09
CA ALA A 580 -18.66 3.39 26.71
C ALA A 580 -18.68 1.92 26.23
N GLU A 581 -17.94 1.59 25.16
CA GLU A 581 -17.79 0.23 24.62
C GLU A 581 -16.51 -0.45 25.13
N GLY A 582 -15.80 0.18 26.08
CA GLY A 582 -14.50 -0.29 26.55
C GLY A 582 -13.35 0.01 25.58
N TYR A 583 -13.56 0.89 24.61
CA TYR A 583 -12.50 1.41 23.75
C TYR A 583 -11.71 2.48 24.50
N ALA A 584 -10.41 2.24 24.71
CA ALA A 584 -9.58 3.05 25.61
C ALA A 584 -8.67 4.06 24.90
N ARG A 585 -8.55 3.97 23.57
CA ARG A 585 -7.77 4.91 22.75
C ARG A 585 -8.65 6.08 22.33
N ASP A 586 -8.03 7.17 21.90
CA ASP A 586 -8.75 8.26 21.25
C ASP A 586 -9.13 7.84 19.83
N TRP A 587 -10.39 8.12 19.45
CA TRP A 587 -10.83 7.93 18.08
C TRP A 587 -10.44 9.16 17.26
N PRO A 588 -9.60 9.02 16.22
CA PRO A 588 -9.08 10.17 15.50
C PRO A 588 -10.16 10.84 14.64
N ALA A 589 -9.96 12.13 14.38
CA ALA A 589 -10.79 12.88 13.44
C ALA A 589 -10.45 12.53 11.99
N ASP A 590 -11.44 12.68 11.11
CA ASP A 590 -11.26 12.60 9.66
C ASP A 590 -10.36 13.73 9.17
N ILE A 591 -9.56 13.46 8.15
CA ILE A 591 -8.77 14.48 7.48
C ILE A 591 -9.67 15.28 6.55
N VAL A 592 -9.87 16.57 6.86
CA VAL A 592 -10.71 17.47 6.08
C VAL A 592 -10.01 18.81 5.90
N MET A 593 -9.94 19.29 4.64
CA MET A 593 -9.47 20.65 4.35
C MET A 593 -10.49 21.70 4.81
N THR A 594 -10.02 22.86 5.25
CA THR A 594 -10.92 23.94 5.64
C THR A 594 -11.70 24.51 4.44
N GLU A 595 -12.96 24.89 4.66
CA GLU A 595 -13.79 25.52 3.62
C GLU A 595 -13.17 26.80 3.06
N GLN A 596 -12.41 27.54 3.87
CA GLN A 596 -11.70 28.73 3.42
C GLN A 596 -10.64 28.40 2.34
N VAL A 597 -9.84 27.35 2.55
CA VAL A 597 -8.82 26.93 1.58
C VAL A 597 -9.48 26.36 0.33
N LYS A 598 -10.54 25.57 0.47
CA LYS A 598 -11.32 25.05 -0.67
C LYS A 598 -11.86 26.20 -1.54
N GLN A 599 -12.48 27.20 -0.93
CA GLN A 599 -13.02 28.37 -1.62
C GLN A 599 -11.91 29.16 -2.32
N GLN A 600 -10.76 29.36 -1.65
CA GLN A 600 -9.60 30.01 -2.27
C GLN A 600 -9.15 29.27 -3.54
N VAL A 601 -9.04 27.95 -3.49
CA VAL A 601 -8.65 27.12 -4.63
C VAL A 601 -9.72 27.13 -5.74
N ASP A 602 -11.01 27.13 -5.38
CA ASP A 602 -12.12 27.25 -6.33
C ASP A 602 -12.06 28.56 -7.13
N GLU A 603 -11.93 29.68 -6.43
CA GLU A 603 -11.90 31.02 -7.03
C GLU A 603 -10.70 31.19 -7.97
N ARG A 604 -9.59 30.51 -7.67
CA ARG A 604 -8.32 30.62 -8.39
C ARG A 604 -8.05 29.47 -9.35
N TRP A 605 -8.93 28.48 -9.50
CA TRP A 605 -8.65 27.26 -10.26
C TRP A 605 -8.15 27.53 -11.69
N SER A 606 -8.75 28.53 -12.34
CA SER A 606 -8.38 28.94 -13.71
C SER A 606 -6.96 29.53 -13.82
N GLU A 607 -6.40 30.08 -12.74
CA GLU A 607 -5.03 30.61 -12.69
C GLU A 607 -3.98 29.50 -12.72
N TYR A 608 -4.31 28.31 -12.21
CA TYR A 608 -3.36 27.22 -12.05
C TYR A 608 -3.01 26.53 -13.39
N GLY A 609 -3.79 26.77 -14.46
CA GLY A 609 -3.56 26.13 -15.76
C GLY A 609 -3.84 24.62 -15.76
N ILE A 610 -4.52 24.12 -14.73
CA ILE A 610 -4.91 22.71 -14.58
C ILE A 610 -6.27 22.51 -15.27
N PRO A 611 -6.44 21.48 -16.12
CA PRO A 611 -7.74 21.16 -16.69
C PRO A 611 -8.79 20.99 -15.59
N THR A 612 -9.98 21.55 -15.78
CA THR A 612 -11.08 21.41 -14.81
C THR A 612 -11.38 19.92 -14.57
N PRO A 613 -11.56 19.49 -13.31
CA PRO A 613 -12.03 18.14 -12.97
C PRO A 613 -13.26 17.76 -13.81
N GLY A 614 -13.28 16.53 -14.34
CA GLY A 614 -14.31 16.06 -15.27
C GLY A 614 -14.19 16.50 -16.75
N ALA A 615 -13.26 17.40 -17.13
CA ALA A 615 -13.07 17.82 -18.54
C ALA A 615 -12.14 16.91 -19.35
N ARG A 616 -11.40 16.00 -18.69
CA ARG A 616 -10.74 14.89 -19.38
C ARG A 616 -11.74 13.74 -19.46
N THR A 617 -12.36 13.56 -20.63
CA THR A 617 -12.68 12.20 -21.09
C THR A 617 -11.34 11.52 -21.36
N VAL A 618 -10.65 11.07 -20.31
CA VAL A 618 -9.71 9.98 -20.47
C VAL A 618 -10.58 8.84 -20.98
N PRO A 619 -10.31 8.23 -22.14
CA PRO A 619 -10.96 6.97 -22.42
C PRO A 619 -10.67 6.09 -21.20
N HIS A 620 -11.72 5.53 -20.60
CA HIS A 620 -11.55 4.27 -19.88
C HIS A 620 -11.07 3.23 -20.90
N GLU A 621 -9.82 3.34 -21.33
CA GLU A 621 -8.94 2.18 -21.29
C GLU A 621 -8.69 2.03 -19.77
N GLY A 622 -9.58 1.44 -18.96
CA GLY A 622 -10.00 0.08 -19.22
C GLY A 622 -8.71 -0.64 -19.52
N LEU A 623 -8.00 -1.14 -18.51
CA LEU A 623 -7.14 -2.29 -18.72
C LEU A 623 -8.00 -3.24 -19.56
N ALA A 624 -7.77 -3.23 -20.87
CA ALA A 624 -8.54 -4.05 -21.76
C ALA A 624 -8.29 -5.45 -21.21
N PRO A 625 -9.33 -6.28 -20.98
CA PRO A 625 -9.11 -7.65 -20.60
C PRO A 625 -8.24 -8.25 -21.69
N GLY A 626 -6.95 -8.33 -21.40
CA GLY A 626 -5.97 -8.83 -22.32
C GLY A 626 -6.40 -10.25 -22.57
N GLU A 627 -6.75 -10.56 -23.82
CA GLU A 627 -6.83 -11.92 -24.32
C GLU A 627 -5.44 -12.58 -24.23
N THR A 628 -4.91 -12.73 -23.02
CA THR A 628 -3.73 -13.51 -22.73
C THR A 628 -4.22 -14.83 -22.18
N ARG A 629 -4.98 -15.55 -23.02
CA ARG A 629 -5.01 -17.01 -22.93
C ARG A 629 -3.58 -17.49 -23.08
N ILE A 630 -2.92 -17.77 -21.96
CA ILE A 630 -1.89 -18.81 -21.95
C ILE A 630 -2.67 -20.10 -22.22
N ARG A 631 -2.88 -20.43 -23.50
CA ARG A 631 -3.26 -21.78 -23.89
C ARG A 631 -2.14 -22.69 -23.40
N PRO A 632 -2.42 -23.75 -22.63
CA PRO A 632 -1.45 -24.82 -22.45
C PRO A 632 -1.07 -25.29 -23.85
N THR A 633 0.22 -25.22 -24.19
CA THR A 633 0.72 -25.72 -25.47
C THR A 633 0.40 -27.21 -25.57
N ASP A 634 -0.47 -27.53 -26.52
CA ASP A 634 -0.67 -28.86 -27.07
C ASP A 634 0.65 -29.33 -27.70
N THR A 635 1.41 -30.14 -26.96
CA THR A 635 2.46 -30.97 -27.55
C THR A 635 2.36 -32.39 -26.98
N ALA A 636 1.68 -33.24 -27.75
CA ALA A 636 2.11 -34.58 -28.18
C ALA A 636 1.00 -35.65 -28.06
N ARG A 637 0.11 -35.71 -29.07
CA ARG A 637 -0.41 -37.00 -29.55
C ARG A 637 0.49 -37.47 -30.69
N GLY A 638 1.02 -38.68 -30.57
CA GLY A 638 1.86 -39.29 -31.60
C GLY A 638 2.39 -40.69 -31.27
N ALA A 639 1.46 -41.65 -31.18
CA ALA A 639 1.58 -43.06 -31.57
C ALA A 639 2.67 -43.98 -30.96
N GLY A 640 2.17 -45.06 -30.33
CA GLY A 640 2.64 -46.43 -30.63
C GLY A 640 3.33 -47.19 -29.49
N GLY A 641 2.66 -48.20 -28.94
CA GLY A 641 3.32 -49.22 -28.11
C GLY A 641 2.39 -50.00 -27.19
N THR A 642 1.73 -51.01 -27.72
CA THR A 642 0.97 -52.05 -27.02
C THR A 642 1.82 -52.84 -26.01
N GLY A 643 1.28 -53.17 -24.82
CA GLY A 643 1.71 -54.35 -24.06
C GLY A 643 1.54 -54.29 -22.53
N ASN A 644 0.58 -55.10 -22.03
CA ASN A 644 0.47 -55.74 -20.70
C ASN A 644 0.32 -54.83 -19.46
N ALA A 645 -0.83 -54.80 -18.78
CA ALA A 645 -1.47 -55.84 -17.93
C ALA A 645 -0.74 -56.07 -16.59
N GLU A 646 -1.48 -55.78 -15.51
CA GLU A 646 -1.39 -56.30 -14.13
C GLU A 646 -0.02 -56.35 -13.43
N MET A 647 0.14 -55.53 -12.38
CA MET A 647 0.50 -55.97 -11.02
C MET A 647 0.77 -54.78 -10.08
N ALA A 648 0.59 -55.06 -8.78
CA ALA A 648 1.00 -54.28 -7.60
C ALA A 648 0.01 -53.25 -7.05
N ARG A 649 -1.08 -53.79 -6.48
CA ARG A 649 -1.51 -53.45 -5.12
C ARG A 649 -0.41 -53.84 -4.12
N ASP A 650 -0.41 -53.17 -2.98
CA ASP A 650 0.39 -53.39 -1.76
C ASP A 650 1.79 -52.74 -1.73
N GLY A 651 1.97 -51.80 -0.78
CA GLY A 651 3.31 -51.32 -0.45
C GLY A 651 3.41 -50.05 0.40
N ILE A 652 3.18 -50.19 1.71
CA ILE A 652 3.97 -49.57 2.79
C ILE A 652 3.57 -48.14 3.23
N ALA A 653 2.78 -48.13 4.30
CA ALA A 653 3.00 -47.24 5.43
C ALA A 653 4.36 -47.56 6.09
N ALA A 654 5.19 -46.53 6.32
CA ALA A 654 6.13 -46.35 7.43
C ALA A 654 7.34 -45.52 6.98
N GLN A 655 7.42 -44.27 7.44
CA GLN A 655 8.58 -43.77 8.21
C GLN A 655 8.37 -42.29 8.55
N ALA A 656 7.87 -42.07 9.76
CA ALA A 656 8.34 -40.98 10.58
C ALA A 656 9.80 -41.25 10.99
N THR A 657 10.45 -40.20 11.50
CA THR A 657 11.82 -40.09 12.07
C THR A 657 13.01 -39.83 11.13
N GLN A 658 13.63 -38.67 11.40
CA GLN A 658 15.01 -38.20 11.14
C GLN A 658 15.29 -37.39 9.87
N GLY A 659 15.77 -36.16 10.09
CA GLY A 659 16.32 -35.24 9.10
C GLY A 659 16.22 -33.80 9.55
#